data_AF-A0A8H9W869-F1
#
_entry.id   AF-A0A8H9W869-F1
#
_cell.length_a   1.000
_cell.length_b   1.000
_cell.length_c   1.000
_cell.angle_alpha   90.00
_cell.angle_beta   90.00
_cell.angle_gamma   90.00
#
_symmetry.space_group_name_H-M   'P 1'
#
loop_
_entity.id
_entity.type
_entity.pdbx_description
1 polymer ?
#
loop_
_entity_poly.entity_id
_entity_poly.type
_entity_poly.pdbx_seq_one_letter_code
_entity_poly.pdbx_strand_id
1 'polypeptide(L)'
;MSPETQNRELIIAQTAEKILCELKRILPSNPSETELRERIDPILEEFCAKIGSVPITHFEYTLATGRADAVFNRFVIEYERPGVLKNSLSSSGTKHAVQQVKDYIKGLAKKERHKLERLAGVAFDGKLLVFIRYINGQWVVEEPVEVNKRSLERFLTWLAGLSSGIALTADNLNIDFSIKQLRTQKILRELFSALNRSLDNGDPLVSKLFEQWQMFFSEAIDYSEAFGDRKLETLKEEVRKASIEIQDAKEAERFFFVLHTYFALLVKLLAWLALSRHLGVKLGAPSFSKLLSADDEILRQSLKEMESGGIFRAYGILNLLEGDFFEWYLHAWSPEVSDAIREIIRRLDEYDPTTLTLIPEETRDLFKKLYHYLLPKKIRHNLGEYYTPDWLAQRLLNQVDNEFFMEDPQRNERRLREKLLNTRFLDPACGSGTFLILIIARMIELGRKLMVPESELLEAILKNVVGFDLNPLAVITARVNYLLAVVDLLEHRPGNVTIPVYLADSVRTPAVGEDLFSRDAYVFPTAIGTFRVPAVICTSGYFNHFCDLIEESLHSELETDVFIQRCQEEIPLGNNGWNEGVISLVRELYDQMLNLHRNGMNGLWARLLKNNFAPLTVGEFDYIVGNPPWVNWEHLPNEYRSSIASLWTRYNLFPHKGFNAILGKSKDDISVLVTYVVMDRLLKSGGKLGFVITQSVFKAKGGGQGFRQFQVHKDHGKTIPIKVVHVDDMVDLNPFEGASNRTAVMILEKGRPTKYPVPYTVWKKKKGARFNYDSTLEEVISATKRLNFYAEPVDPDDPTSPWLTARRQALRAVRKVLGKSDYKAHEGVNTGGANSVYWMEIVLKRPDGLVVVRNITEGAKKVKVEVTEAIEPDLLYPLLRGRDVKRWRAETSAWILLTHEPGMRLKAIPEKEMQVKYPRTYGYLKQFESALKRRASRGVSDMLKKGAPFYTIFGVGDYTFAPWKVVWREVSNSINAAVIFFKENKCAIPDHTLVFVDCYSEEEAHFLCAVLNSAPVRMAVQAYIVLHPDPHILEHICIPQYDTSNPLHRQLSKLSKEAHEAAKAGDENKLREIESEIDRAAAQLWGITDEELREIQQSLLELEGEKSEELTEVEE
;
A
#
# COMPACT_ATOMS: atom_id res chain seq x y z
N MET A 1 13.05 38.62 -16.93
CA MET A 1 11.70 38.23 -16.48
C MET A 1 10.70 38.44 -17.61
N SER A 2 9.51 37.83 -17.59
CA SER A 2 8.39 38.52 -18.24
C SER A 2 8.15 39.82 -17.47
N PRO A 3 7.90 40.96 -18.12
CA PRO A 3 7.67 42.24 -17.46
C PRO A 3 6.57 42.20 -16.38
N GLU A 4 5.68 41.22 -16.43
CA GLU A 4 4.50 41.09 -15.58
C GLU A 4 4.78 40.49 -14.19
N THR A 5 5.66 39.48 -14.06
CA THR A 5 5.88 38.79 -12.76
C THR A 5 6.77 39.58 -11.80
N GLN A 6 7.79 40.28 -12.32
CA GLN A 6 8.67 41.13 -11.49
C GLN A 6 7.94 42.38 -10.98
N ASN A 7 6.88 42.78 -11.67
CA ASN A 7 6.02 43.86 -11.23
C ASN A 7 5.25 43.44 -9.96
N ARG A 8 4.74 42.20 -9.89
CA ARG A 8 3.84 41.74 -8.81
C ARG A 8 4.49 41.68 -7.43
N GLU A 9 5.66 41.07 -7.27
CA GLU A 9 6.35 41.00 -5.96
C GLU A 9 6.89 42.35 -5.52
N LEU A 10 7.38 43.16 -6.47
CA LEU A 10 7.77 44.53 -6.19
C LEU A 10 6.56 45.35 -5.73
N ILE A 11 5.40 45.18 -6.37
CA ILE A 11 4.13 45.76 -5.96
C ILE A 11 3.72 45.24 -4.57
N ILE A 12 3.86 43.94 -4.27
CA ILE A 12 3.57 43.37 -2.94
C ILE A 12 4.45 44.02 -1.87
N ALA A 13 5.77 44.04 -2.08
CA ALA A 13 6.72 44.60 -1.12
C ALA A 13 6.50 46.11 -0.90
N GLN A 14 6.26 46.87 -1.98
CA GLN A 14 5.95 48.30 -1.91
C GLN A 14 4.62 48.55 -1.20
N THR A 15 3.59 47.76 -1.47
CA THR A 15 2.28 47.87 -0.83
C THR A 15 2.35 47.47 0.63
N ALA A 16 3.08 46.42 1.00
CA ALA A 16 3.30 46.03 2.39
C ALA A 16 3.96 47.18 3.18
N GLU A 17 4.95 47.84 2.56
CA GLU A 17 5.64 48.99 3.17
C GLU A 17 4.71 50.21 3.31
N LYS A 18 3.87 50.48 2.29
CA LYS A 18 2.81 51.51 2.38
C LYS A 18 1.82 51.25 3.51
N ILE A 19 1.31 50.02 3.62
CA ILE A 19 0.39 49.61 4.69
C ILE A 19 1.07 49.79 6.05
N LEU A 20 2.32 49.34 6.20
CA LEU A 20 3.06 49.47 7.45
C LEU A 20 3.30 50.93 7.84
N CYS A 21 3.64 51.80 6.90
CA CYS A 21 3.80 53.23 7.11
C CYS A 21 2.48 53.88 7.55
N GLU A 22 1.37 53.51 6.90
CA GLU A 22 0.06 54.06 7.23
C GLU A 22 -0.43 53.60 8.61
N LEU A 23 -0.24 52.31 8.95
CA LEU A 23 -0.52 51.78 10.28
C LEU A 23 0.30 52.49 11.36
N LYS A 24 1.59 52.73 11.14
CA LYS A 24 2.43 53.51 12.07
C LYS A 24 1.91 54.93 12.30
N ARG A 25 1.26 55.52 11.29
CA ARG A 25 0.68 56.87 11.37
C ARG A 25 -0.63 56.89 12.16
N ILE A 26 -1.50 55.89 11.96
CA ILE A 26 -2.86 55.91 12.51
C ILE A 26 -2.99 55.18 13.85
N LEU A 27 -2.24 54.10 14.10
CA LEU A 27 -2.35 53.31 15.34
C LEU A 27 -2.14 54.10 16.64
N PRO A 28 -1.23 55.11 16.73
CA PRO A 28 -1.09 55.94 17.93
C PRO A 28 -2.36 56.72 18.31
N SER A 29 -3.26 56.97 17.36
CA SER A 29 -4.52 57.67 17.58
C SER A 29 -5.68 56.77 18.03
N ASN A 30 -5.44 55.47 18.22
CA ASN A 30 -6.45 54.46 18.56
C ASN A 30 -7.69 54.52 17.65
N PRO A 31 -7.50 54.32 16.32
CA PRO A 31 -8.57 54.48 15.36
C PRO A 31 -9.70 53.48 15.64
N SER A 32 -10.92 53.88 15.28
CA SER A 32 -12.04 52.96 15.16
C SER A 32 -11.80 51.95 14.04
N GLU A 33 -12.54 50.85 14.04
CA GLU A 33 -12.52 49.84 12.97
C GLU A 33 -12.82 50.46 11.60
N THR A 34 -13.80 51.38 11.54
CA THR A 34 -14.15 52.12 10.32
C THR A 34 -13.01 53.00 9.83
N GLU A 35 -12.35 53.74 10.72
CA GLU A 35 -11.19 54.58 10.35
C GLU A 35 -9.99 53.74 9.93
N LEU A 36 -9.79 52.56 10.51
CA LEU A 36 -8.75 51.61 10.07
C LEU A 36 -9.04 51.15 8.64
N ARG A 37 -10.28 50.72 8.37
CA ARG A 37 -10.71 50.27 7.04
C ARG A 37 -10.59 51.37 5.98
N GLU A 38 -11.09 52.58 6.25
CA GLU A 38 -11.04 53.72 5.32
C GLU A 38 -9.60 54.11 4.91
N ARG A 39 -8.61 53.77 5.72
CA ARG A 39 -7.19 54.05 5.44
C ARG A 39 -6.49 52.91 4.71
N ILE A 40 -6.89 51.66 4.94
CA ILE A 40 -6.24 50.48 4.36
C ILE A 40 -6.87 50.07 3.04
N ASP A 41 -8.21 50.09 2.92
CA ASP A 41 -8.91 49.66 1.71
C ASP A 41 -8.42 50.38 0.43
N PRO A 42 -8.22 51.71 0.39
CA PRO A 42 -7.69 52.38 -0.81
C PRO A 42 -6.30 51.89 -1.24
N ILE A 43 -5.47 51.46 -0.29
CA ILE A 43 -4.14 50.89 -0.57
C ILE A 43 -4.28 49.48 -1.17
N LEU A 44 -5.25 48.70 -0.70
CA LEU A 44 -5.58 47.39 -1.25
C LEU A 44 -6.25 47.47 -2.63
N GLU A 45 -7.08 48.49 -2.87
CA GLU A 45 -7.65 48.79 -4.20
C GLU A 45 -6.56 49.13 -5.21
N GLU A 46 -5.64 50.03 -4.84
CA GLU A 46 -4.48 50.38 -5.67
C GLU A 46 -3.65 49.13 -5.99
N PHE A 47 -3.49 48.24 -5.01
CA PHE A 47 -2.80 46.97 -5.17
C PHE A 47 -3.52 46.02 -6.14
N CYS A 48 -4.82 45.78 -5.95
CA CYS A 48 -5.63 44.90 -6.80
C CYS A 48 -5.69 45.38 -8.25
N ALA A 49 -5.81 46.70 -8.47
CA ALA A 49 -5.79 47.30 -9.80
C ALA A 49 -4.42 47.09 -10.50
N LYS A 50 -3.32 47.21 -9.75
CA LYS A 50 -1.96 47.01 -10.28
C LYS A 50 -1.65 45.56 -10.65
N ILE A 51 -2.31 44.58 -10.04
CA ILE A 51 -2.11 43.16 -10.32
C ILE A 51 -3.12 42.56 -11.32
N GLY A 52 -3.96 43.40 -11.96
CA GLY A 52 -4.92 42.96 -12.97
C GLY A 52 -6.09 42.14 -12.42
N SER A 53 -6.41 42.29 -11.13
CA SER A 53 -7.53 41.61 -10.47
C SER A 53 -8.83 42.41 -10.58
N VAL A 54 -9.99 41.75 -10.51
CA VAL A 54 -11.31 42.40 -10.56
C VAL A 54 -11.45 43.35 -9.35
N PRO A 55 -11.96 44.59 -9.53
CA PRO A 55 -12.08 45.57 -8.45
C PRO A 55 -12.96 45.08 -7.31
N ILE A 56 -12.78 45.68 -6.12
CA ILE A 56 -13.56 45.37 -4.91
C ILE A 56 -15.05 45.45 -5.23
N THR A 57 -15.75 44.33 -5.15
CA THR A 57 -17.19 44.36 -4.98
C THR A 57 -17.48 44.60 -3.51
N HIS A 58 -17.58 45.88 -3.12
CA HIS A 58 -18.29 46.24 -1.89
C HIS A 58 -19.76 45.93 -2.13
N PHE A 59 -20.13 44.68 -1.92
CA PHE A 59 -21.53 44.32 -1.88
C PHE A 59 -22.07 44.79 -0.53
N GLU A 60 -22.86 45.86 -0.56
CA GLU A 60 -23.91 46.10 0.44
C GLU A 60 -24.90 44.90 0.40
N TYR A 61 -24.50 43.73 0.89
CA TYR A 61 -25.33 42.52 0.90
C TYR A 61 -25.63 42.11 2.33
N THR A 62 -26.92 42.09 2.65
CA THR A 62 -27.44 41.50 3.88
C THR A 62 -27.43 39.97 3.73
N LEU A 63 -26.54 39.27 4.45
CA LEU A 63 -26.61 37.82 4.62
C LEU A 63 -27.35 37.50 5.93
N ALA A 64 -28.00 36.34 5.99
CA ALA A 64 -28.79 35.90 7.16
C ALA A 64 -27.97 35.70 8.46
N THR A 65 -26.64 35.88 8.43
CA THR A 65 -25.70 35.58 9.53
C THR A 65 -24.79 36.75 9.94
N GLY A 66 -24.84 37.92 9.30
CA GLY A 66 -23.96 39.08 9.63
C GLY A 66 -23.43 39.85 8.40
N ARG A 67 -22.59 40.88 8.60
CA ARG A 67 -22.01 41.79 7.58
C ARG A 67 -20.47 41.68 7.49
N ALA A 68 -19.93 41.19 6.38
CA ALA A 68 -18.47 41.15 6.15
C ALA A 68 -17.92 42.53 5.78
N ASP A 69 -16.74 42.89 6.28
CA ASP A 69 -16.18 44.23 6.04
C ASP A 69 -15.55 44.43 4.65
N ALA A 70 -14.89 43.41 4.07
CA ALA A 70 -14.44 43.43 2.67
C ALA A 70 -14.28 42.02 2.07
N VAL A 71 -14.67 41.83 0.81
CA VAL A 71 -14.52 40.56 0.07
C VAL A 71 -13.83 40.81 -1.27
N PHE A 72 -12.69 40.14 -1.48
CA PHE A 72 -11.85 40.21 -2.67
C PHE A 72 -11.92 38.87 -3.43
N ASN A 73 -12.92 38.72 -4.30
CA ASN A 73 -13.19 37.49 -5.05
C ASN A 73 -13.28 36.27 -4.10
N ARG A 74 -12.23 35.46 -3.99
CA ARG A 74 -12.17 34.26 -3.13
C ARG A 74 -11.55 34.49 -1.75
N PHE A 75 -11.26 35.74 -1.38
CA PHE A 75 -10.60 36.09 -0.12
C PHE A 75 -11.44 37.06 0.72
N VAL A 76 -11.67 36.71 1.99
CA VAL A 76 -12.47 37.50 2.94
C VAL A 76 -11.56 38.24 3.92
N ILE A 77 -11.81 39.52 4.16
CA ILE A 77 -11.13 40.32 5.18
C ILE A 77 -12.17 40.79 6.19
N GLU A 78 -11.94 40.49 7.47
CA GLU A 78 -12.69 41.06 8.58
C GLU A 78 -11.79 42.04 9.33
N TYR A 79 -12.24 43.30 9.46
CA TYR A 79 -11.52 44.30 10.22
C TYR A 79 -12.00 44.30 11.66
N GLU A 80 -11.06 44.50 12.58
CA GLU A 80 -11.38 44.64 14.00
C GLU A 80 -10.74 45.91 14.55
N ARG A 81 -11.31 46.42 15.64
CA ARG A 81 -10.71 47.58 16.31
C ARG A 81 -9.32 47.22 16.85
N PRO A 82 -8.28 48.07 16.68
CA PRO A 82 -6.93 47.77 17.15
C PRO A 82 -6.85 47.37 18.62
N GLY A 83 -6.32 46.18 18.89
CA GLY A 83 -6.17 45.60 20.22
C GLY A 83 -7.31 44.67 20.65
N VAL A 84 -8.31 44.42 19.79
CA VAL A 84 -9.34 43.38 19.99
C VAL A 84 -8.75 41.98 19.81
N LEU A 85 -7.91 41.79 18.80
CA LEU A 85 -7.18 40.54 18.64
C LEU A 85 -6.12 40.43 19.74
N LYS A 86 -6.01 39.26 20.35
CA LYS A 86 -4.96 38.89 21.33
C LYS A 86 -4.15 37.72 20.79
N ASN A 87 -2.95 37.51 21.33
CA ASN A 87 -2.00 36.45 20.97
C ASN A 87 -2.49 34.99 21.25
N SER A 88 -3.78 34.78 21.51
CA SER A 88 -4.36 33.45 21.69
C SER A 88 -5.73 33.35 21.03
N LEU A 89 -5.93 32.26 20.29
CA LEU A 89 -7.21 31.88 19.70
C LEU A 89 -8.33 31.64 20.73
N SER A 90 -7.98 31.42 21.99
CA SER A 90 -8.95 31.21 23.08
C SER A 90 -9.56 32.50 23.63
N SER A 91 -8.97 33.66 23.31
CA SER A 91 -9.48 34.96 23.77
C SER A 91 -10.82 35.30 23.11
N SER A 92 -11.72 35.95 23.86
CA SER A 92 -13.09 36.22 23.40
C SER A 92 -13.13 37.07 22.11
N GLY A 93 -12.29 38.11 22.02
CA GLY A 93 -12.17 38.96 20.84
C GLY A 93 -11.67 38.19 19.60
N THR A 94 -10.54 37.48 19.71
CA THR A 94 -10.00 36.69 18.61
C THR A 94 -10.97 35.58 18.18
N LYS A 95 -11.62 34.90 19.12
CA LYS A 95 -12.59 33.84 18.83
C LYS A 95 -13.81 34.35 18.07
N HIS A 96 -14.27 35.57 18.39
CA HIS A 96 -15.39 36.20 17.70
C HIS A 96 -15.04 36.54 16.25
N ALA A 97 -13.94 37.26 16.03
CA ALA A 97 -13.45 37.63 14.70
C ALA A 97 -13.20 36.39 13.81
N VAL A 98 -12.62 35.33 14.39
CA VAL A 98 -12.43 34.06 13.69
C VAL A 98 -13.76 33.45 13.26
N GLN A 99 -14.78 33.46 14.12
CA GLN A 99 -16.08 32.90 13.81
C GLN A 99 -16.80 33.71 12.71
N GLN A 100 -16.69 35.03 12.73
CA GLN A 100 -17.22 35.91 11.68
C GLN A 100 -16.65 35.57 10.30
N VAL A 101 -15.32 35.49 10.18
CA VAL A 101 -14.67 35.12 8.91
C VAL A 101 -15.14 33.75 8.41
N LYS A 102 -15.29 32.76 9.31
CA LYS A 102 -15.81 31.43 8.94
C LYS A 102 -17.22 31.49 8.35
N ASP A 103 -18.09 32.28 8.94
CA ASP A 103 -19.48 32.40 8.51
C ASP A 103 -19.60 33.17 7.19
N TYR A 104 -18.73 34.17 6.95
CA TYR A 104 -18.65 34.84 5.65
C TYR A 104 -18.15 33.93 4.54
N ILE A 105 -17.10 33.13 4.79
CA ILE A 105 -16.61 32.15 3.82
C ILE A 105 -17.71 31.14 3.45
N LYS A 106 -18.51 30.66 4.43
CA LYS A 106 -19.66 29.79 4.16
C LYS A 106 -20.75 30.47 3.33
N GLY A 107 -21.05 31.73 3.66
CA GLY A 107 -22.03 32.53 2.91
C GLY A 107 -21.61 32.71 1.45
N LEU A 108 -20.35 33.05 1.22
CA LEU A 108 -19.77 33.26 -0.11
C LEU A 108 -19.75 31.97 -0.94
N ALA A 109 -19.31 30.85 -0.36
CA ALA A 109 -19.33 29.53 -1.01
C ALA A 109 -20.73 29.16 -1.54
N LYS A 110 -21.76 29.36 -0.71
CA LYS A 110 -23.15 29.04 -1.06
C LYS A 110 -23.69 29.93 -2.19
N LYS A 111 -23.35 31.23 -2.17
CA LYS A 111 -23.85 32.23 -3.13
C LYS A 111 -23.20 32.08 -4.51
N GLU A 112 -21.88 31.89 -4.56
CA GLU A 112 -21.11 31.82 -5.81
C GLU A 112 -20.90 30.40 -6.34
N ARG A 113 -21.50 29.41 -5.67
CA ARG A 113 -21.32 27.97 -5.96
C ARG A 113 -19.85 27.56 -5.97
N HIS A 114 -19.05 28.21 -5.14
CA HIS A 114 -17.66 27.83 -4.90
C HIS A 114 -17.60 26.75 -3.82
N LYS A 115 -16.68 25.80 -4.00
CA LYS A 115 -16.26 24.89 -2.93
C LYS A 115 -15.64 25.73 -1.79
N LEU A 116 -15.96 25.42 -0.53
CA LEU A 116 -15.43 26.15 0.64
C LEU A 116 -13.90 26.16 0.66
N GLU A 117 -13.31 25.09 0.16
CA GLU A 117 -11.87 24.85 0.02
C GLU A 117 -11.19 25.82 -0.96
N ARG A 118 -11.96 26.55 -1.75
CA ARG A 118 -11.45 27.56 -2.69
C ARG A 118 -11.42 28.97 -2.09
N LEU A 119 -11.81 29.11 -0.83
CA LEU A 119 -11.94 30.40 -0.15
C LEU A 119 -11.02 30.44 1.07
N ALA A 120 -10.45 31.62 1.34
CA ALA A 120 -9.71 31.87 2.56
C ALA A 120 -10.10 33.24 3.14
N GLY A 121 -9.67 33.51 4.37
CA GLY A 121 -9.85 34.83 4.92
C GLY A 121 -8.83 35.18 5.99
N VAL A 122 -8.89 36.44 6.41
CA VAL A 122 -8.04 36.97 7.47
C VAL A 122 -8.85 37.88 8.38
N ALA A 123 -8.65 37.78 9.68
CA ALA A 123 -9.06 38.81 10.63
C ALA A 123 -7.88 39.75 10.88
N PHE A 124 -8.13 41.07 10.87
CA PHE A 124 -7.08 42.08 10.88
C PHE A 124 -7.47 43.29 11.75
N ASP A 125 -6.68 43.56 12.79
CA ASP A 125 -6.92 44.72 13.69
C ASP A 125 -5.84 45.82 13.59
N GLY A 126 -4.96 45.74 12.59
CA GLY A 126 -3.83 46.66 12.44
C GLY A 126 -2.61 46.33 13.31
N LYS A 127 -2.74 45.50 14.36
CA LYS A 127 -1.61 45.02 15.19
C LYS A 127 -1.33 43.53 15.00
N LEU A 128 -2.39 42.74 14.82
CA LEU A 128 -2.35 41.29 14.60
C LEU A 128 -3.15 40.90 13.35
N LEU A 129 -2.75 39.78 12.76
CA LEU A 129 -3.44 39.08 11.68
C LEU A 129 -3.76 37.65 12.13
N VAL A 130 -4.94 37.15 11.80
CA VAL A 130 -5.33 35.75 12.02
C VAL A 130 -5.81 35.15 10.71
N PHE A 131 -5.08 34.18 10.19
CA PHE A 131 -5.38 33.55 8.91
C PHE A 131 -6.30 32.35 9.08
N ILE A 132 -7.33 32.25 8.23
CA ILE A 132 -8.43 31.28 8.37
C ILE A 132 -8.71 30.62 7.02
N ARG A 133 -8.83 29.29 7.00
CA ARG A 133 -9.12 28.49 5.80
C ARG A 133 -10.02 27.29 6.11
N TYR A 134 -10.67 26.77 5.07
CA TYR A 134 -11.40 25.51 5.13
C TYR A 134 -10.67 24.46 4.28
N ILE A 135 -10.16 23.39 4.91
CA ILE A 135 -9.34 22.36 4.25
C ILE A 135 -9.90 21.00 4.65
N ASN A 136 -10.14 20.11 3.67
CA ASN A 136 -10.61 18.73 3.89
C ASN A 136 -11.82 18.61 4.83
N GLY A 137 -12.79 19.53 4.73
CA GLY A 137 -13.99 19.50 5.57
C GLY A 137 -13.84 20.13 6.96
N GLN A 138 -12.66 20.63 7.33
CA GLN A 138 -12.38 21.25 8.63
C GLN A 138 -11.87 22.69 8.51
N TRP A 139 -12.01 23.46 9.59
CA TRP A 139 -11.47 24.82 9.68
C TRP A 139 -10.04 24.81 10.21
N VAL A 140 -9.11 25.36 9.45
CA VAL A 140 -7.74 25.63 9.88
C VAL A 140 -7.65 27.12 10.24
N VAL A 141 -7.27 27.40 11.49
CA VAL A 141 -7.11 28.76 12.02
C VAL A 141 -5.69 28.85 12.56
N GLU A 142 -4.89 29.75 11.99
CA GLU A 142 -3.52 29.97 12.45
C GLU A 142 -3.48 30.82 13.72
N GLU A 143 -2.43 30.65 14.52
CA GLU A 143 -2.22 31.53 15.68
C GLU A 143 -2.03 33.00 15.24
N PRO A 144 -2.48 33.98 16.05
CA PRO A 144 -2.35 35.39 15.73
C PRO A 144 -0.90 35.81 15.52
N VAL A 145 -0.61 36.45 14.39
CA VAL A 145 0.74 36.93 14.05
C VAL A 145 0.81 38.45 14.08
N GLU A 146 1.94 39.00 14.54
CA GLU A 146 2.16 40.44 14.56
C GLU A 146 2.28 41.04 13.17
N VAL A 147 1.71 42.23 13.01
CA VAL A 147 1.77 43.00 11.77
C VAL A 147 3.15 43.62 11.61
N ASN A 148 3.94 42.98 10.76
CA ASN A 148 5.23 43.42 10.25
C ASN A 148 5.31 43.24 8.73
N LYS A 149 6.40 43.72 8.11
CA LYS A 149 6.61 43.66 6.66
C LYS A 149 6.37 42.24 6.10
N ARG A 150 6.94 41.21 6.73
CA ARG A 150 6.80 39.80 6.30
C ARG A 150 5.36 39.29 6.39
N SER A 151 4.65 39.60 7.48
CA SER A 151 3.25 39.20 7.65
C SER A 151 2.31 39.89 6.65
N LEU A 152 2.60 41.15 6.29
CA LEU A 152 1.83 41.94 5.33
C LEU A 152 2.11 41.49 3.89
N GLU A 153 3.37 41.21 3.55
CA GLU A 153 3.73 40.58 2.28
C GLU A 153 2.99 39.25 2.11
N ARG A 154 2.95 38.42 3.16
CA ARG A 154 2.19 37.15 3.16
C ARG A 154 0.69 37.37 2.95
N PHE A 155 0.08 38.33 3.65
CA PHE A 155 -1.33 38.70 3.48
C PHE A 155 -1.64 39.15 2.05
N LEU A 156 -0.81 40.02 1.47
CA LEU A 156 -0.94 40.48 0.08
C LEU A 156 -0.71 39.35 -0.93
N THR A 157 0.18 38.39 -0.63
CA THR A 157 0.36 37.18 -1.45
C THR A 157 -0.88 36.29 -1.46
N TRP A 158 -1.57 36.12 -0.33
CA TRP A 158 -2.84 35.39 -0.28
C TRP A 158 -3.94 36.10 -1.09
N LEU A 159 -4.06 37.41 -0.88
CA LEU A 159 -5.00 38.26 -1.61
C LEU A 159 -4.76 38.19 -3.13
N ALA A 160 -3.50 38.21 -3.54
CA ALA A 160 -3.13 38.11 -4.95
C ALA A 160 -3.38 36.69 -5.51
N GLY A 161 -2.90 35.65 -4.85
CA GLY A 161 -2.96 34.27 -5.34
C GLY A 161 -4.39 33.68 -5.40
N LEU A 162 -5.31 34.17 -4.58
CA LEU A 162 -6.70 33.72 -4.59
C LEU A 162 -7.60 34.54 -5.52
N SER A 163 -7.10 35.64 -6.07
CA SER A 163 -7.86 36.53 -6.95
C SER A 163 -7.59 36.35 -8.45
N SER A 164 -6.60 35.52 -8.83
CA SER A 164 -6.22 35.22 -10.24
C SER A 164 -5.96 33.72 -10.51
N GLY A 165 -6.40 33.18 -11.65
CA GLY A 165 -6.02 31.83 -12.15
C GLY A 165 -6.80 30.62 -11.59
N ILE A 166 -6.59 29.43 -12.20
CA ILE A 166 -7.12 28.15 -11.70
C ILE A 166 -6.19 27.64 -10.60
N ALA A 167 -6.73 27.35 -9.40
CA ALA A 167 -5.94 26.80 -8.31
C ALA A 167 -5.31 25.45 -8.69
N LEU A 168 -4.03 25.26 -8.41
CA LEU A 168 -3.32 24.03 -8.72
C LEU A 168 -3.58 22.96 -7.65
N THR A 169 -4.72 22.29 -7.78
CA THR A 169 -5.17 21.22 -6.87
C THR A 169 -5.43 19.92 -7.63
N ALA A 170 -5.39 18.78 -6.93
CA ALA A 170 -5.65 17.46 -7.51
C ALA A 170 -7.00 17.39 -8.23
N ASP A 171 -8.05 17.96 -7.64
CA ASP A 171 -9.40 18.00 -8.20
C ASP A 171 -9.45 18.78 -9.52
N ASN A 172 -8.80 19.94 -9.58
CA ASN A 172 -8.79 20.75 -10.80
C ASN A 172 -7.96 20.07 -11.89
N LEU A 173 -6.83 19.47 -11.54
CA LEU A 173 -6.03 18.68 -12.50
C LEU A 173 -6.82 17.48 -13.02
N ASN A 174 -7.60 16.80 -12.17
CA ASN A 174 -8.46 15.70 -12.59
C ASN A 174 -9.49 16.12 -13.64
N ILE A 175 -10.15 17.27 -13.39
CA ILE A 175 -11.14 17.82 -14.31
C ILE A 175 -10.50 18.03 -15.69
N ASP A 176 -9.27 18.50 -15.76
CA ASP A 176 -8.66 18.94 -17.01
C ASP A 176 -7.75 17.92 -17.71
N PHE A 177 -7.18 16.97 -16.96
CA PHE A 177 -6.16 16.04 -17.45
C PHE A 177 -6.52 14.56 -17.30
N SER A 178 -7.71 14.22 -16.78
CA SER A 178 -8.13 12.82 -16.65
C SER A 178 -8.30 12.11 -18.00
N ILE A 179 -8.14 10.79 -18.00
CA ILE A 179 -8.24 9.95 -19.20
C ILE A 179 -9.61 10.02 -19.91
N LYS A 180 -10.63 10.55 -19.24
CA LYS A 180 -11.99 10.74 -19.78
C LYS A 180 -12.13 12.02 -20.60
N GLN A 181 -11.20 12.96 -20.50
CA GLN A 181 -11.27 14.23 -21.22
C GLN A 181 -10.89 14.03 -22.69
N LEU A 182 -11.67 14.62 -23.59
CA LEU A 182 -11.42 14.55 -25.05
C LEU A 182 -10.01 15.02 -25.42
N ARG A 183 -9.52 16.06 -24.72
CA ARG A 183 -8.14 16.55 -24.82
C ARG A 183 -7.12 15.43 -24.54
N THR A 184 -7.22 14.80 -23.38
CA THR A 184 -6.29 13.75 -22.93
C THR A 184 -6.36 12.54 -23.85
N GLN A 185 -7.56 12.17 -24.31
CA GLN A 185 -7.73 11.09 -25.29
C GLN A 185 -7.03 11.40 -26.62
N LYS A 186 -7.12 12.64 -27.11
CA LYS A 186 -6.39 13.08 -28.30
C LYS A 186 -4.88 12.96 -28.08
N ILE A 187 -4.37 13.53 -26.98
CA ILE A 187 -2.94 13.50 -26.65
C ILE A 187 -2.40 12.06 -26.59
N LEU A 188 -3.08 11.17 -25.85
CA LEU A 188 -2.66 9.77 -25.73
C LEU A 188 -2.67 9.06 -27.09
N ARG A 189 -3.64 9.35 -27.96
CA ARG A 189 -3.72 8.76 -29.30
C ARG A 189 -2.57 9.21 -30.21
N GLU A 190 -2.23 10.49 -30.20
CA GLU A 190 -1.11 11.00 -31.01
C GLU A 190 0.22 10.43 -30.53
N LEU A 191 0.45 10.38 -29.21
CA LEU A 191 1.63 9.73 -28.64
C LEU A 191 1.67 8.23 -28.96
N PHE A 192 0.56 7.51 -28.83
CA PHE A 192 0.50 6.08 -29.17
C PHE A 192 0.79 5.82 -30.64
N SER A 193 0.28 6.66 -31.54
CA SER A 193 0.56 6.57 -32.97
C SER A 193 2.02 6.89 -33.29
N ALA A 194 2.62 7.89 -32.62
CA ALA A 194 4.03 8.22 -32.76
C ALA A 194 4.93 7.07 -32.28
N LEU A 195 4.64 6.47 -31.12
CA LEU A 195 5.40 5.34 -30.60
C LEU A 195 5.36 4.15 -31.55
N ASN A 196 4.16 3.77 -32.03
CA ASN A 196 4.01 2.66 -32.97
C ASN A 196 4.83 2.89 -34.24
N ARG A 197 4.73 4.09 -34.85
CA ARG A 197 5.53 4.44 -36.03
C ARG A 197 7.03 4.32 -35.76
N SER A 198 7.53 4.82 -34.63
CA SER A 198 8.95 4.77 -34.30
C SER A 198 9.44 3.34 -34.06
N LEU A 199 8.68 2.51 -33.36
CA LEU A 199 9.02 1.11 -33.12
C LEU A 199 8.97 0.29 -34.41
N ASP A 200 7.95 0.50 -35.25
CA ASP A 200 7.78 -0.24 -36.51
C ASP A 200 8.83 0.18 -37.57
N ASN A 201 9.27 1.44 -37.55
CA ASN A 201 10.36 1.94 -38.38
C ASN A 201 11.76 1.57 -37.85
N GLY A 202 11.84 0.95 -36.66
CA GLY A 202 13.09 0.52 -36.05
C GLY A 202 13.99 1.68 -35.56
N ASP A 203 13.40 2.76 -35.04
CA ASP A 203 14.19 3.84 -34.41
C ASP A 203 15.04 3.24 -33.27
N PRO A 204 16.39 3.27 -33.37
CA PRO A 204 17.23 2.55 -32.43
C PRO A 204 17.12 3.06 -30.99
N LEU A 205 16.98 4.37 -30.79
CA LEU A 205 16.94 4.94 -29.44
C LEU A 205 15.57 4.78 -28.81
N VAL A 206 14.48 5.07 -29.53
CA VAL A 206 13.11 4.88 -29.01
C VAL A 206 12.88 3.41 -28.63
N SER A 207 13.36 2.47 -29.45
CA SER A 207 13.27 1.04 -29.16
C SER A 207 14.03 0.68 -27.89
N LYS A 208 15.24 1.22 -27.69
CA LYS A 208 16.05 0.93 -26.50
C LYS A 208 15.52 1.57 -25.22
N LEU A 209 14.94 2.77 -25.31
CA LEU A 209 14.25 3.40 -24.17
C LEU A 209 13.01 2.61 -23.77
N PHE A 210 12.23 2.13 -24.75
CA PHE A 210 11.07 1.27 -24.50
C PHE A 210 11.47 -0.07 -23.89
N GLU A 211 12.47 -0.76 -24.45
CA GLU A 211 13.01 -2.02 -23.90
C GLU A 211 13.53 -1.85 -22.47
N GLN A 212 14.25 -0.76 -22.18
CA GLN A 212 14.76 -0.50 -20.85
C GLN A 212 13.64 -0.19 -19.85
N TRP A 213 12.61 0.54 -20.27
CA TRP A 213 11.39 0.71 -19.47
C TRP A 213 10.69 -0.63 -19.22
N GLN A 214 10.56 -1.48 -20.24
CA GLN A 214 9.95 -2.81 -20.11
C GLN A 214 10.71 -3.67 -19.08
N MET A 215 12.05 -3.63 -19.07
CA MET A 215 12.86 -4.33 -18.06
C MET A 215 12.47 -3.91 -16.64
N PHE A 216 12.53 -2.61 -16.31
CA PHE A 216 12.15 -2.10 -14.98
C PHE A 216 10.68 -2.35 -14.64
N PHE A 217 9.78 -2.15 -15.61
CA PHE A 217 8.35 -2.36 -15.42
C PHE A 217 8.04 -3.84 -15.15
N SER A 218 8.76 -4.76 -15.80
CA SER A 218 8.62 -6.19 -15.59
C SER A 218 9.11 -6.65 -14.24
N GLU A 219 10.18 -6.07 -13.72
CA GLU A 219 10.67 -6.39 -12.38
C GLU A 219 9.73 -5.90 -11.27
N ALA A 220 8.97 -4.83 -11.52
CA ALA A 220 8.04 -4.25 -10.56
C ALA A 220 6.64 -4.91 -10.54
N ILE A 221 6.19 -5.53 -11.63
CA ILE A 221 4.79 -5.99 -11.82
C ILE A 221 4.73 -7.41 -12.41
N ASP A 222 3.76 -8.22 -11.97
CA ASP A 222 3.49 -9.52 -12.61
C ASP A 222 2.83 -9.32 -13.98
N TYR A 223 3.63 -9.39 -15.04
CA TYR A 223 3.16 -9.30 -16.42
C TYR A 223 2.13 -10.37 -16.79
N SER A 224 2.29 -11.59 -16.30
CA SER A 224 1.39 -12.70 -16.63
C SER A 224 0.02 -12.53 -15.98
N GLU A 225 0.00 -11.94 -14.79
CA GLU A 225 -1.22 -11.59 -14.07
C GLU A 225 -1.84 -10.27 -14.58
N ALA A 226 -1.04 -9.28 -14.97
CA ALA A 226 -1.50 -7.98 -15.45
C ALA A 226 -2.06 -8.05 -16.89
N PHE A 227 -1.44 -8.85 -17.77
CA PHE A 227 -1.75 -8.94 -19.19
C PHE A 227 -2.27 -10.30 -19.67
N GLY A 228 -2.55 -11.24 -18.76
CA GLY A 228 -3.09 -12.55 -19.13
C GLY A 228 -4.47 -12.48 -19.81
N ASP A 229 -4.78 -13.46 -20.67
CA ASP A 229 -5.95 -13.49 -21.58
C ASP A 229 -7.28 -13.05 -20.94
N ARG A 230 -7.52 -13.41 -19.68
CA ARG A 230 -8.77 -13.12 -18.98
C ARG A 230 -8.86 -11.68 -18.45
N LYS A 231 -7.73 -11.06 -18.09
CA LYS A 231 -7.67 -9.65 -17.61
C LYS A 231 -7.44 -8.68 -18.77
N LEU A 232 -6.82 -9.14 -19.86
CA LEU A 232 -6.63 -8.36 -21.08
C LEU A 232 -7.96 -7.82 -21.65
N GLU A 233 -9.05 -8.60 -21.61
CA GLU A 233 -10.37 -8.13 -22.05
C GLU A 233 -10.92 -6.99 -21.19
N THR A 234 -10.72 -7.05 -19.86
CA THR A 234 -11.08 -5.94 -18.98
C THR A 234 -10.22 -4.70 -19.23
N LEU A 235 -8.94 -4.91 -19.57
CA LEU A 235 -8.04 -3.82 -19.95
C LEU A 235 -8.48 -3.18 -21.27
N LYS A 236 -8.83 -3.96 -22.29
CA LYS A 236 -9.38 -3.48 -23.57
C LYS A 236 -10.59 -2.57 -23.37
N GLU A 237 -11.51 -2.93 -22.48
CA GLU A 237 -12.66 -2.10 -22.14
C GLU A 237 -12.27 -0.73 -21.54
N GLU A 238 -11.28 -0.70 -20.66
CA GLU A 238 -10.81 0.55 -20.05
C GLU A 238 -9.98 1.40 -21.02
N VAL A 239 -9.13 0.77 -21.85
CA VAL A 239 -8.32 1.47 -22.87
C VAL A 239 -9.20 2.04 -23.99
N ARG A 240 -10.30 1.38 -24.36
CA ARG A 240 -11.32 1.96 -25.25
C ARG A 240 -11.90 3.27 -24.74
N LYS A 241 -11.95 3.49 -23.42
CA LYS A 241 -12.38 4.79 -22.85
C LYS A 241 -11.36 5.89 -23.09
N ALA A 242 -10.10 5.55 -23.37
CA ALA A 242 -9.09 6.49 -23.86
C ALA A 242 -9.21 6.73 -25.38
N SER A 243 -10.19 6.12 -26.04
CA SER A 243 -10.36 6.11 -27.50
C SER A 243 -9.17 5.50 -28.25
N ILE A 244 -8.54 4.47 -27.64
CA ILE A 244 -7.48 3.64 -28.23
C ILE A 244 -7.97 2.19 -28.21
N GLU A 245 -7.67 1.43 -29.25
CA GLU A 245 -7.95 -0.02 -29.28
C GLU A 245 -6.64 -0.79 -29.22
N ILE A 246 -6.62 -1.82 -28.37
CA ILE A 246 -5.50 -2.75 -28.24
C ILE A 246 -5.98 -4.18 -28.50
N GLN A 247 -5.16 -5.00 -29.15
CA GLN A 247 -5.49 -6.36 -29.57
C GLN A 247 -4.81 -7.41 -28.70
N ASP A 248 -3.54 -7.19 -28.34
CA ASP A 248 -2.68 -8.12 -27.63
C ASP A 248 -1.93 -7.49 -26.45
N ALA A 249 -1.12 -8.30 -25.76
CA ALA A 249 -0.31 -7.85 -24.63
C ALA A 249 0.78 -6.85 -25.02
N LYS A 250 1.34 -6.94 -26.25
CA LYS A 250 2.39 -6.01 -26.70
C LYS A 250 1.82 -4.61 -26.90
N GLU A 251 0.64 -4.50 -27.50
CA GLU A 251 -0.06 -3.22 -27.64
C GLU A 251 -0.49 -2.65 -26.27
N ALA A 252 -0.82 -3.53 -25.31
CA ALA A 252 -1.10 -3.13 -23.94
C ALA A 252 0.14 -2.49 -23.27
N GLU A 253 1.31 -3.10 -23.40
CA GLU A 253 2.58 -2.55 -22.88
C GLU A 253 2.92 -1.20 -23.50
N ARG A 254 2.78 -1.06 -24.83
CA ARG A 254 2.96 0.21 -25.54
C ARG A 254 2.02 1.30 -25.00
N PHE A 255 0.76 0.94 -24.71
CA PHE A 255 -0.21 1.88 -24.14
C PHE A 255 0.21 2.34 -22.74
N PHE A 256 0.67 1.42 -21.88
CA PHE A 256 1.19 1.79 -20.55
C PHE A 256 2.41 2.69 -20.64
N PHE A 257 3.34 2.42 -21.54
CA PHE A 257 4.50 3.29 -21.75
C PHE A 257 4.08 4.71 -22.15
N VAL A 258 3.11 4.86 -23.06
CA VAL A 258 2.54 6.16 -23.45
C VAL A 258 1.83 6.85 -22.29
N LEU A 259 1.05 6.11 -21.52
CA LEU A 259 0.33 6.66 -20.37
C LEU A 259 1.30 7.14 -19.27
N HIS A 260 2.35 6.38 -19.00
CA HIS A 260 3.43 6.78 -18.10
C HIS A 260 4.20 7.98 -18.65
N THR A 261 4.46 8.02 -19.97
CA THR A 261 5.08 9.18 -20.63
C THR A 261 4.24 10.44 -20.43
N TYR A 262 2.93 10.35 -20.65
CA TYR A 262 2.00 11.45 -20.45
C TYR A 262 1.98 11.94 -18.99
N PHE A 263 1.93 11.02 -18.02
CA PHE A 263 1.98 11.39 -16.61
C PHE A 263 3.34 12.00 -16.22
N ALA A 264 4.45 11.40 -16.66
CA ALA A 264 5.79 11.93 -16.41
C ALA A 264 5.92 13.34 -16.99
N LEU A 265 5.53 13.56 -18.24
CA LEU A 265 5.52 14.90 -18.86
C LEU A 265 4.68 15.90 -18.05
N LEU A 266 3.49 15.51 -17.60
CA LEU A 266 2.63 16.36 -16.79
C LEU A 266 3.29 16.71 -15.44
N VAL A 267 3.88 15.74 -14.74
CA VAL A 267 4.62 15.96 -13.49
C VAL A 267 5.81 16.89 -13.70
N LYS A 268 6.58 16.69 -14.77
CA LYS A 268 7.74 17.51 -15.15
C LYS A 268 7.35 18.96 -15.46
N LEU A 269 6.31 19.16 -16.26
CA LEU A 269 5.78 20.48 -16.59
C LEU A 269 5.20 21.18 -15.35
N LEU A 270 4.54 20.45 -14.45
CA LEU A 270 4.05 20.98 -13.17
C LEU A 270 5.20 21.39 -12.24
N ALA A 271 6.25 20.57 -12.14
CA ALA A 271 7.45 20.92 -11.39
C ALA A 271 8.12 22.16 -11.97
N TRP A 272 8.22 22.25 -13.29
CA TRP A 272 8.74 23.43 -13.98
C TRP A 272 7.87 24.66 -13.71
N LEU A 273 6.55 24.55 -13.81
CA LEU A 273 5.61 25.63 -13.52
C LEU A 273 5.74 26.10 -12.06
N ALA A 274 5.78 25.18 -11.10
CA ALA A 274 5.90 25.47 -9.68
C ALA A 274 7.22 26.18 -9.33
N LEU A 275 8.35 25.64 -9.81
CA LEU A 275 9.66 26.24 -9.57
C LEU A 275 9.88 27.53 -10.33
N SER A 276 9.36 27.64 -11.56
CA SER A 276 9.52 28.84 -12.37
C SER A 276 8.91 30.07 -11.70
N ARG A 277 7.80 29.93 -10.97
CA ARG A 277 7.21 31.03 -10.22
C ARG A 277 7.92 31.31 -8.88
N HIS A 278 8.51 30.30 -8.25
CA HIS A 278 9.20 30.46 -6.97
C HIS A 278 10.67 30.95 -7.11
N LEU A 279 11.41 30.45 -8.11
CA LEU A 279 12.82 30.78 -8.36
C LEU A 279 13.01 31.79 -9.51
N GLY A 280 11.97 32.06 -10.30
CA GLY A 280 12.03 32.88 -11.53
C GLY A 280 12.32 34.36 -11.34
N VAL A 281 12.33 34.86 -10.10
CA VAL A 281 12.62 36.25 -9.75
C VAL A 281 14.06 36.65 -10.14
N LYS A 282 15.00 35.70 -10.21
CA LYS A 282 16.44 35.98 -10.30
C LYS A 282 17.08 35.82 -11.69
N LEU A 283 16.50 35.03 -12.62
CA LEU A 283 17.14 34.73 -13.93
C LEU A 283 16.21 34.70 -15.16
N GLY A 284 14.91 34.98 -15.00
CA GLY A 284 13.96 35.01 -16.12
C GLY A 284 13.43 33.62 -16.49
N ALA A 285 12.46 33.16 -15.71
CA ALA A 285 11.72 31.95 -16.01
C ALA A 285 11.08 31.99 -17.43
N PRO A 286 11.05 30.85 -18.14
CA PRO A 286 10.32 30.71 -19.39
C PRO A 286 8.82 30.81 -19.09
N SER A 287 8.17 31.76 -19.74
CA SER A 287 6.71 31.85 -19.76
C SER A 287 6.21 30.76 -20.70
N PHE A 288 5.28 29.90 -20.24
CA PHE A 288 4.62 28.92 -21.10
C PHE A 288 3.98 29.60 -22.30
N SER A 289 3.51 30.84 -22.15
CA SER A 289 3.05 31.69 -23.24
C SER A 289 4.11 31.90 -24.36
N LYS A 290 5.41 31.95 -24.04
CA LYS A 290 6.48 31.96 -25.06
C LYS A 290 6.61 30.63 -25.79
N LEU A 291 6.53 29.51 -25.07
CA LEU A 291 6.56 28.16 -25.66
C LEU A 291 5.37 27.93 -26.59
N LEU A 292 4.19 28.43 -26.22
CA LEU A 292 2.98 28.34 -27.04
C LEU A 292 3.11 29.09 -28.37
N SER A 293 3.81 30.22 -28.37
CA SER A 293 4.05 31.03 -29.57
C SER A 293 5.30 30.62 -30.38
N ALA A 294 6.14 29.74 -29.85
CA ALA A 294 7.35 29.27 -30.52
C ALA A 294 7.02 28.38 -31.72
N ASP A 295 7.88 28.34 -32.74
CA ASP A 295 7.80 27.32 -33.78
C ASP A 295 8.11 25.91 -33.22
N ASP A 296 7.91 24.87 -34.04
CA ASP A 296 8.04 23.48 -33.60
C ASP A 296 9.48 23.09 -33.25
N GLU A 297 10.47 23.69 -33.90
CA GLU A 297 11.88 23.39 -33.65
C GLU A 297 12.35 24.00 -32.33
N ILE A 298 11.95 25.25 -32.05
CA ILE A 298 12.20 25.94 -30.79
C ILE A 298 11.47 25.26 -29.64
N LEU A 299 10.22 24.84 -29.84
CA LEU A 299 9.47 24.09 -28.82
C LEU A 299 10.18 22.77 -28.48
N ARG A 300 10.57 21.99 -29.49
CA ARG A 300 11.29 20.73 -29.32
C ARG A 300 12.62 20.94 -28.57
N GLN A 301 13.38 21.96 -28.93
CA GLN A 301 14.65 22.28 -28.27
C GLN A 301 14.45 22.70 -26.81
N SER A 302 13.43 23.51 -26.52
CA SER A 302 13.09 23.93 -25.16
C SER A 302 12.67 22.75 -24.28
N LEU A 303 11.90 21.81 -24.85
CA LEU A 303 11.53 20.57 -24.16
C LEU A 303 12.74 19.66 -23.95
N LYS A 304 13.66 19.57 -24.92
CA LYS A 304 14.94 18.85 -24.75
C LYS A 304 15.80 19.41 -23.63
N GLU A 305 15.84 20.73 -23.48
CA GLU A 305 16.52 21.38 -22.34
C GLU A 305 15.84 21.10 -21.00
N MET A 306 14.50 21.00 -20.98
CA MET A 306 13.73 20.62 -19.79
C MET A 306 13.94 19.15 -19.42
N GLU A 307 13.83 18.24 -20.40
CA GLU A 307 14.02 16.79 -20.21
C GLU A 307 15.45 16.43 -19.82
N SER A 308 16.45 17.18 -20.27
CA SER A 308 17.84 17.01 -19.81
C SER A 308 18.14 17.71 -18.49
N GLY A 309 17.14 18.35 -17.87
CA GLY A 309 17.27 19.02 -16.59
C GLY A 309 18.10 20.31 -16.65
N GLY A 310 18.40 20.83 -17.85
CA GLY A 310 19.27 21.98 -18.05
C GLY A 310 18.81 23.22 -17.28
N ILE A 311 17.49 23.45 -17.25
CA ILE A 311 16.87 24.54 -16.50
C ILE A 311 17.16 24.38 -15.00
N PHE A 312 16.97 23.18 -14.44
CA PHE A 312 17.14 22.91 -13.02
C PHE A 312 18.61 22.94 -12.60
N ARG A 313 19.52 22.45 -13.47
CA ARG A 313 20.96 22.53 -13.28
C ARG A 313 21.46 23.98 -13.24
N ALA A 314 20.89 24.87 -14.05
CA ALA A 314 21.17 26.31 -13.94
C ALA A 314 20.75 26.91 -12.59
N TYR A 315 19.74 26.33 -11.92
CA TYR A 315 19.36 26.66 -10.54
C TYR A 315 20.15 25.86 -9.49
N GLY A 316 21.16 25.07 -9.87
CA GLY A 316 21.95 24.24 -8.96
C GLY A 316 21.21 23.02 -8.43
N ILE A 317 20.17 22.54 -9.11
CA ILE A 317 19.49 21.27 -8.80
C ILE A 317 19.92 20.26 -9.85
N LEU A 318 20.69 19.25 -9.46
CA LEU A 318 21.40 18.40 -10.41
C LEU A 318 20.52 17.30 -11.04
N ASN A 319 19.68 16.64 -10.23
CA ASN A 319 19.08 15.36 -10.59
C ASN A 319 17.54 15.29 -10.68
N LEU A 320 16.86 16.44 -10.79
CA LEU A 320 15.39 16.45 -10.79
C LEU A 320 14.81 15.84 -12.06
N LEU A 321 15.15 16.42 -13.22
CA LEU A 321 14.71 15.99 -14.55
C LEU A 321 15.91 15.54 -15.37
N GLU A 322 16.70 14.63 -14.81
CA GLU A 322 17.77 13.98 -15.56
C GLU A 322 17.14 13.02 -16.56
N GLY A 323 17.14 13.38 -17.86
CA GLY A 323 16.59 12.61 -18.99
C GLY A 323 16.36 11.12 -18.72
N ASP A 324 15.11 10.71 -18.87
CA ASP A 324 14.62 9.37 -18.56
C ASP A 324 14.02 8.69 -19.80
N PHE A 325 13.46 7.49 -19.62
CA PHE A 325 12.83 6.73 -20.71
C PHE A 325 11.69 7.49 -21.41
N PHE A 326 11.09 8.47 -20.74
CA PHE A 326 9.91 9.19 -21.19
C PHE A 326 10.24 10.40 -22.09
N GLU A 327 11.52 10.65 -22.41
CA GLU A 327 11.92 11.69 -23.36
C GLU A 327 11.78 11.25 -24.84
N TRP A 328 11.40 9.98 -25.10
CA TRP A 328 11.35 9.38 -26.44
C TRP A 328 10.49 10.16 -27.45
N TYR A 329 9.47 10.90 -27.00
CA TYR A 329 8.63 11.73 -27.87
C TYR A 329 9.41 12.84 -28.59
N LEU A 330 10.56 13.25 -28.04
CA LEU A 330 11.47 14.20 -28.69
C LEU A 330 12.17 13.57 -29.90
N HIS A 331 12.32 12.25 -29.94
CA HIS A 331 12.88 11.51 -31.07
C HIS A 331 11.79 11.12 -32.07
N ALA A 332 10.59 10.80 -31.57
CA ALA A 332 9.39 10.55 -32.36
C ALA A 332 8.61 11.83 -32.74
N TRP A 333 9.31 12.97 -32.91
CA TRP A 333 8.69 14.28 -33.08
C TRP A 333 7.89 14.36 -34.39
N SER A 334 6.68 14.91 -34.31
CA SER A 334 5.80 15.15 -35.45
C SER A 334 4.88 16.34 -35.16
N PRO A 335 4.26 16.97 -36.18
CA PRO A 335 3.30 18.06 -35.95
C PRO A 335 2.18 17.67 -34.98
N GLU A 336 1.71 16.41 -35.04
CA GLU A 336 0.67 15.91 -34.15
C GLU A 336 1.14 15.81 -32.69
N VAL A 337 2.40 15.41 -32.46
CA VAL A 337 3.02 15.39 -31.13
C VAL A 337 3.24 16.81 -30.61
N SER A 338 3.68 17.74 -31.47
CA SER A 338 3.82 19.17 -31.12
C SER A 338 2.48 19.75 -30.64
N ASP A 339 1.41 19.55 -31.42
CA ASP A 339 0.06 19.99 -31.08
C ASP A 339 -0.43 19.39 -29.76
N ALA A 340 -0.18 18.09 -29.55
CA ALA A 340 -0.54 17.41 -28.31
C ALA A 340 0.16 18.01 -27.09
N ILE A 341 1.45 18.36 -27.20
CA ILE A 341 2.21 18.95 -26.09
C ILE A 341 1.79 20.41 -25.85
N ARG A 342 1.57 21.20 -26.92
CA ARG A 342 1.05 22.57 -26.81
C ARG A 342 -0.29 22.60 -26.10
N GLU A 343 -1.14 21.60 -26.31
CA GLU A 343 -2.42 21.46 -25.64
C GLU A 343 -2.27 21.30 -24.11
N ILE A 344 -1.27 20.53 -23.65
CA ILE A 344 -0.95 20.37 -22.23
C ILE A 344 -0.46 21.71 -21.66
N ILE A 345 0.55 22.30 -22.32
CA ILE A 345 1.18 23.56 -21.89
C ILE A 345 0.14 24.68 -21.80
N ARG A 346 -0.73 24.79 -22.81
CA ARG A 346 -1.77 25.82 -22.86
C ARG A 346 -2.73 25.72 -21.69
N ARG A 347 -3.10 24.50 -21.32
CA ARG A 347 -3.97 24.32 -20.16
C ARG A 347 -3.25 24.62 -18.85
N LEU A 348 -2.00 24.20 -18.72
CA LEU A 348 -1.19 24.46 -17.53
C LEU A 348 -0.91 25.97 -17.32
N ASP A 349 -0.81 26.75 -18.40
CA ASP A 349 -0.60 28.22 -18.32
C ASP A 349 -1.76 28.95 -17.62
N GLU A 350 -2.97 28.36 -17.61
CA GLU A 350 -4.14 28.91 -16.90
C GLU A 350 -4.10 28.70 -15.38
N TYR A 351 -3.20 27.83 -14.88
CA TYR A 351 -3.08 27.53 -13.46
C TYR A 351 -2.22 28.56 -12.72
N ASP A 352 -2.57 28.80 -11.45
CA ASP A 352 -1.73 29.54 -10.52
C ASP A 352 -1.01 28.58 -9.55
N PRO A 353 0.31 28.37 -9.68
CA PRO A 353 1.07 27.50 -8.81
C PRO A 353 1.37 28.12 -7.44
N THR A 354 1.01 29.39 -7.19
CA THR A 354 1.12 30.00 -5.85
C THR A 354 0.32 29.20 -4.81
N THR A 355 -0.71 28.45 -5.21
CA THR A 355 -1.43 27.53 -4.31
C THR A 355 -0.55 26.41 -3.75
N LEU A 356 0.45 25.92 -4.49
CA LEU A 356 1.36 24.87 -4.04
C LEU A 356 2.34 25.36 -2.96
N THR A 357 2.73 26.63 -3.02
CA THR A 357 3.61 27.27 -2.02
C THR A 357 2.84 27.62 -0.75
N LEU A 358 1.54 27.93 -0.88
CA LEU A 358 0.69 28.35 0.22
C LEU A 358 0.15 27.20 1.07
N ILE A 359 0.15 25.95 0.55
CA ILE A 359 -0.41 24.76 1.21
C ILE A 359 0.45 23.51 0.91
N PRO A 360 1.57 23.30 1.64
CA PRO A 360 2.44 22.14 1.43
C PRO A 360 1.72 20.78 1.58
N GLU A 361 0.66 20.71 2.38
CA GLU A 361 -0.15 19.50 2.61
C GLU A 361 -0.97 19.10 1.38
N GLU A 362 -1.49 20.05 0.60
CA GLU A 362 -2.22 19.78 -0.65
C GLU A 362 -1.29 19.28 -1.77
N THR A 363 -0.03 19.70 -1.74
CA THR A 363 1.01 19.24 -2.67
C THR A 363 1.29 17.75 -2.52
N ARG A 364 1.25 17.21 -1.29
CA ARG A 364 1.52 15.78 -1.01
C ARG A 364 0.56 14.84 -1.74
N ASP A 365 -0.69 15.26 -1.80
CA ASP A 365 -1.79 14.51 -2.38
C ASP A 365 -1.96 14.75 -3.89
N LEU A 366 -1.35 15.82 -4.43
CA LEU A 366 -1.53 16.27 -5.80
C LEU A 366 -1.25 15.16 -6.82
N PHE A 367 -0.02 14.65 -6.82
CA PHE A 367 0.44 13.69 -7.83
C PHE A 367 -0.11 12.28 -7.58
N LYS A 368 -0.30 11.92 -6.32
CA LYS A 368 -0.92 10.66 -5.89
C LYS A 368 -2.35 10.55 -6.42
N LYS A 369 -3.16 11.60 -6.21
CA LYS A 369 -4.52 11.69 -6.75
C LYS A 369 -4.52 11.79 -8.27
N LEU A 370 -3.62 12.57 -8.86
CA LEU A 370 -3.47 12.66 -10.32
C LEU A 370 -3.22 11.29 -10.95
N TYR A 371 -2.30 10.48 -10.40
CA TYR A 371 -2.06 9.12 -10.85
C TYR A 371 -3.29 8.23 -10.70
N HIS A 372 -3.96 8.30 -9.54
CA HIS A 372 -5.22 7.57 -9.29
C HIS A 372 -6.34 7.91 -10.28
N TYR A 373 -6.34 9.13 -10.82
CA TYR A 373 -7.33 9.58 -11.79
C TYR A 373 -6.99 9.17 -13.22
N LEU A 374 -5.71 9.10 -13.57
CA LEU A 374 -5.26 8.64 -14.88
C LEU A 374 -5.40 7.12 -15.03
N LEU A 375 -5.15 6.37 -13.97
CA LEU A 375 -5.27 4.92 -13.95
C LEU A 375 -6.52 4.49 -13.15
N PRO A 376 -7.59 4.06 -13.85
CA PRO A 376 -8.78 3.52 -13.20
C PRO A 376 -8.44 2.45 -12.15
N LYS A 377 -9.25 2.37 -11.09
CA LYS A 377 -9.07 1.43 -9.99
C LYS A 377 -8.85 -0.02 -10.42
N LYS A 378 -9.57 -0.48 -11.47
CA LYS A 378 -9.41 -1.82 -12.03
C LYS A 378 -8.02 -2.06 -12.62
N ILE A 379 -7.45 -1.04 -13.29
CA ILE A 379 -6.11 -1.14 -13.86
C ILE A 379 -5.07 -1.16 -12.75
N ARG A 380 -5.15 -0.24 -11.78
CA ARG A 380 -4.23 -0.24 -10.61
C ARG A 380 -4.27 -1.55 -9.83
N HIS A 381 -5.46 -2.12 -9.64
CA HIS A 381 -5.63 -3.44 -9.04
C HIS A 381 -4.95 -4.55 -9.86
N ASN A 382 -5.02 -4.48 -11.19
CA ASN A 382 -4.34 -5.44 -12.07
C ASN A 382 -2.81 -5.28 -12.07
N LEU A 383 -2.31 -4.06 -11.88
CA LEU A 383 -0.88 -3.77 -11.74
C LEU A 383 -0.36 -4.05 -10.31
N GLY A 384 -1.25 -4.25 -9.33
CA GLY A 384 -0.85 -4.46 -7.93
C GLY A 384 -0.35 -3.20 -7.21
N GLU A 385 -0.57 -2.00 -7.78
CA GLU A 385 -0.05 -0.74 -7.24
C GLU A 385 -1.03 -0.09 -6.25
N TYR A 386 -0.64 -0.06 -4.97
CA TYR A 386 -1.40 0.57 -3.90
C TYR A 386 -0.54 1.58 -3.14
N TYR A 387 -0.94 2.85 -3.18
CA TYR A 387 -0.28 3.88 -2.38
C TYR A 387 -0.66 3.77 -0.91
N THR A 388 0.28 4.07 -0.02
CA THR A 388 0.07 4.07 1.42
C THR A 388 -0.79 5.28 1.86
N PRO A 389 -1.88 5.07 2.63
CA PRO A 389 -2.61 6.18 3.25
C PRO A 389 -1.71 6.98 4.19
N ASP A 390 -1.87 8.30 4.22
CA ASP A 390 -0.99 9.19 4.99
C ASP A 390 -1.12 8.96 6.50
N TRP A 391 -2.33 8.69 6.99
CA TRP A 391 -2.56 8.34 8.40
C TRP A 391 -1.85 7.04 8.80
N LEU A 392 -1.73 6.08 7.89
CA LEU A 392 -1.08 4.78 8.15
C LEU A 392 0.44 4.97 8.22
N ALA A 393 1.00 5.75 7.28
CA ALA A 393 2.41 6.12 7.29
C ALA A 393 2.76 6.93 8.55
N GLN A 394 1.93 7.90 8.93
CA GLN A 394 2.10 8.69 10.15
C GLN A 394 2.08 7.81 11.40
N ARG A 395 1.14 6.85 11.48
CA ARG A 395 1.07 5.91 12.61
C ARG A 395 2.36 5.10 12.74
N LEU A 396 2.88 4.59 11.63
CA LEU A 396 4.14 3.84 11.60
C LEU A 396 5.32 4.71 12.06
N LEU A 397 5.47 5.92 11.52
CA LEU A 397 6.53 6.86 11.91
C LEU A 397 6.48 7.16 13.42
N ASN A 398 5.29 7.42 13.96
CA ASN A 398 5.06 7.67 15.39
C ASN A 398 5.48 6.49 16.28
N GLN A 399 5.47 5.25 15.77
CA GLN A 399 5.87 4.06 16.51
C GLN A 399 7.37 3.77 16.40
N VAL A 400 7.99 4.08 15.26
CA VAL A 400 9.44 3.93 15.05
C VAL A 400 10.21 4.86 16.00
N ASP A 401 9.83 6.14 16.04
CA ASP A 401 10.44 7.14 16.92
C ASP A 401 9.40 8.12 17.49
N ASN A 402 8.75 7.70 18.57
CA ASN A 402 7.74 8.53 19.24
C ASN A 402 8.30 9.89 19.71
N GLU A 403 9.56 9.90 20.17
CA GLU A 403 10.24 11.13 20.59
C GLU A 403 10.36 12.10 19.42
N PHE A 404 10.83 11.64 18.26
CA PHE A 404 11.02 12.51 17.10
C PHE A 404 9.69 13.05 16.55
N PHE A 405 8.66 12.21 16.44
CA PHE A 405 7.41 12.56 15.75
C PHE A 405 6.32 13.15 16.65
N MET A 406 6.30 12.84 17.95
CA MET A 406 5.16 13.19 18.83
C MET A 406 5.53 14.09 20.01
N GLU A 407 6.78 14.13 20.46
CA GLU A 407 7.14 14.98 21.60
C GLU A 407 7.08 16.48 21.27
N ASP A 408 6.76 17.26 22.31
CA ASP A 408 6.80 18.71 22.30
C ASP A 408 8.26 19.19 22.28
N PRO A 409 8.70 19.94 21.24
CA PRO A 409 10.08 20.37 21.09
C PRO A 409 10.63 21.19 22.25
N GLN A 410 9.77 21.91 22.98
CA GLN A 410 10.21 22.76 24.09
C GLN A 410 10.68 21.97 25.32
N ARG A 411 10.30 20.69 25.44
CA ARG A 411 10.66 19.88 26.62
C ARG A 411 12.04 19.22 26.51
N ASN A 412 12.55 19.01 25.30
CA ASN A 412 13.77 18.22 25.01
C ASN A 412 14.62 18.83 23.88
N GLU A 413 14.74 20.16 23.84
CA GLU A 413 15.31 20.95 22.74
C GLU A 413 16.65 20.42 22.21
N ARG A 414 17.66 20.25 23.09
CA ARG A 414 19.02 19.82 22.70
C ARG A 414 19.03 18.45 22.03
N ARG A 415 18.30 17.49 22.59
CA ARG A 415 18.28 16.10 22.10
C ARG A 415 17.52 15.99 20.78
N LEU A 416 16.40 16.71 20.64
CA LEU A 416 15.64 16.76 19.40
C LEU A 416 16.42 17.46 18.28
N ARG A 417 17.19 18.52 18.59
CA ARG A 417 18.08 19.16 17.62
C ARG A 417 19.17 18.21 17.14
N GLU A 418 19.81 17.46 18.04
CA GLU A 418 20.80 16.46 17.66
C GLU A 418 20.21 15.35 16.77
N LYS A 419 19.02 14.85 17.13
CA LYS A 419 18.28 13.88 16.31
C LYS A 419 17.94 14.45 14.94
N LEU A 420 17.41 15.67 14.87
CA LEU A 420 17.04 16.35 13.62
C LEU A 420 18.22 16.42 12.63
N LEU A 421 19.41 16.71 13.12
CA LEU A 421 20.59 16.90 12.27
C LEU A 421 21.27 15.60 11.84
N ASN A 422 21.11 14.50 12.60
CA ASN A 422 21.93 13.28 12.41
C ASN A 422 21.15 11.99 12.15
N THR A 423 19.83 11.96 12.39
CA THR A 423 19.03 10.73 12.23
C THR A 423 18.75 10.47 10.76
N ARG A 424 19.24 9.34 10.23
CA ARG A 424 19.02 8.95 8.85
C ARG A 424 17.82 8.02 8.69
N PHE A 425 16.95 8.35 7.74
CA PHE A 425 15.77 7.61 7.33
C PHE A 425 15.93 7.10 5.89
N LEU A 426 15.53 5.85 5.66
CA LEU A 426 15.42 5.25 4.33
C LEU A 426 14.02 4.72 4.11
N ASP A 427 13.43 5.01 2.95
CA ASP A 427 12.33 4.25 2.39
C ASP A 427 12.79 3.42 1.17
N PRO A 428 12.89 2.08 1.27
CA PRO A 428 13.47 1.23 0.24
C PRO A 428 12.51 0.84 -0.89
N ALA A 429 11.26 1.31 -0.82
CA ALA A 429 10.22 1.15 -1.85
C ALA A 429 9.27 2.36 -1.76
N CYS A 430 9.83 3.54 -2.01
CA CYS A 430 9.26 4.81 -1.57
C CYS A 430 8.02 5.28 -2.33
N GLY A 431 7.71 4.67 -3.48
CA GLY A 431 6.60 5.08 -4.33
C GLY A 431 6.69 6.56 -4.69
N SER A 432 5.58 7.29 -4.53
CA SER A 432 5.56 8.76 -4.70
C SER A 432 6.18 9.55 -3.55
N GLY A 433 6.79 8.88 -2.56
CA GLY A 433 7.53 9.50 -1.46
C GLY A 433 6.72 9.79 -0.20
N THR A 434 5.56 9.17 0.05
CA THR A 434 4.68 9.49 1.20
C THR A 434 5.44 9.53 2.54
N PHE A 435 6.25 8.52 2.86
CA PHE A 435 7.06 8.53 4.09
C PHE A 435 8.10 9.65 4.08
N LEU A 436 8.81 9.86 2.96
CA LEU A 436 9.82 10.90 2.83
C LEU A 436 9.23 12.29 3.13
N ILE A 437 8.06 12.59 2.57
CA ILE A 437 7.43 13.89 2.74
C ILE A 437 6.92 14.10 4.17
N LEU A 438 6.37 13.07 4.82
CA LEU A 438 5.99 13.16 6.24
C LEU A 438 7.20 13.41 7.15
N ILE A 439 8.34 12.77 6.85
CA ILE A 439 9.59 13.00 7.58
C ILE A 439 10.09 14.43 7.35
N ILE A 440 10.18 14.89 6.10
CA ILE A 440 10.61 16.26 5.76
C ILE A 440 9.72 17.30 6.43
N ALA A 441 8.40 17.11 6.39
CA ALA A 441 7.46 18.00 7.04
C ALA A 441 7.72 18.13 8.54
N ARG A 442 7.96 17.01 9.22
CA ARG A 442 8.32 17.00 10.63
C ARG A 442 9.68 17.66 10.88
N MET A 443 10.67 17.42 10.01
CA MET A 443 11.98 18.07 10.11
C MET A 443 11.88 19.59 9.97
N ILE A 444 11.07 20.09 9.04
CA ILE A 444 10.83 21.54 8.85
C ILE A 444 10.12 22.14 10.06
N GLU A 445 9.09 21.46 10.58
CA GLU A 445 8.38 21.88 11.79
C GLU A 445 9.35 22.00 12.99
N LEU A 446 10.17 20.97 13.20
CA LEU A 446 11.19 20.96 14.26
C LEU A 446 12.26 22.02 14.03
N GLY A 447 12.80 22.15 12.81
CA GLY A 447 13.82 23.15 12.49
C GLY A 447 13.38 24.58 12.78
N ARG A 448 12.11 24.91 12.44
CA ARG A 448 11.50 26.20 12.79
C ARG A 448 11.37 26.39 14.30
N LYS A 449 10.86 25.39 15.03
CA LYS A 449 10.66 25.47 16.49
C LYS A 449 11.97 25.49 17.28
N LEU A 450 13.01 24.82 16.79
CA LEU A 450 14.34 24.70 17.40
C LEU A 450 15.34 25.75 16.89
N MET A 451 14.88 26.69 16.04
CA MET A 451 15.70 27.75 15.45
C MET A 451 16.98 27.22 14.78
N VAL A 452 16.85 26.14 14.01
CA VAL A 452 17.95 25.61 13.19
C VAL A 452 18.08 26.50 11.94
N PRO A 453 19.30 26.98 11.60
CA PRO A 453 19.53 27.73 10.37
C PRO A 453 19.02 26.99 9.14
N GLU A 454 18.39 27.71 8.21
CA GLU A 454 17.74 27.12 7.03
C GLU A 454 18.70 26.33 6.14
N SER A 455 19.96 26.79 6.02
CA SER A 455 21.02 26.08 5.28
C SER A 455 21.39 24.74 5.94
N GLU A 456 21.58 24.75 7.25
CA GLU A 456 21.90 23.55 8.04
C GLU A 456 20.73 22.55 8.01
N LEU A 457 19.49 23.04 8.08
CA LEU A 457 18.28 22.23 7.97
C LEU A 457 18.15 21.59 6.58
N LEU A 458 18.40 22.34 5.51
CA LEU A 458 18.38 21.81 4.15
C LEU A 458 19.43 20.70 3.96
N GLU A 459 20.67 20.94 4.40
CA GLU A 459 21.73 19.93 4.36
C GLU A 459 21.35 18.68 5.15
N ALA A 460 20.79 18.84 6.34
CA ALA A 460 20.31 17.72 7.15
C ALA A 460 19.24 16.91 6.42
N ILE A 461 18.24 17.56 5.83
CA ILE A 461 17.18 16.88 5.07
C ILE A 461 17.77 16.08 3.90
N LEU A 462 18.60 16.70 3.06
CA LEU A 462 19.20 16.08 1.87
C LEU A 462 20.14 14.92 2.21
N LYS A 463 20.82 14.98 3.35
CA LYS A 463 21.72 13.92 3.83
C LYS A 463 20.97 12.76 4.47
N ASN A 464 19.87 13.06 5.17
CA ASN A 464 19.27 12.13 6.11
C ASN A 464 17.99 11.47 5.59
N VAL A 465 17.25 12.05 4.63
CA VAL A 465 16.00 11.48 4.13
C VAL A 465 16.23 10.90 2.73
N VAL A 466 16.31 9.57 2.61
CA VAL A 466 16.67 8.88 1.36
C VAL A 466 15.54 7.94 0.91
N GLY A 467 15.32 7.83 -0.40
CA GLY A 467 14.32 6.91 -0.97
C GLY A 467 14.86 6.09 -2.13
N PHE A 468 14.43 4.83 -2.24
CA PHE A 468 14.64 3.96 -3.40
C PHE A 468 13.30 3.53 -3.98
N ASP A 469 13.24 3.40 -5.30
CA ASP A 469 12.14 2.71 -5.96
C ASP A 469 12.61 2.09 -7.28
N LEU A 470 11.97 1.00 -7.69
CA LEU A 470 12.21 0.32 -8.96
C LEU A 470 11.42 0.95 -10.11
N ASN A 471 10.31 1.63 -9.82
CA ASN A 471 9.47 2.26 -10.82
C ASN A 471 10.01 3.68 -11.13
N PRO A 472 10.47 3.95 -12.37
CA PRO A 472 10.98 5.28 -12.75
C PRO A 472 9.95 6.40 -12.52
N LEU A 473 8.67 6.11 -12.71
CA LEU A 473 7.58 7.07 -12.53
C LEU A 473 7.41 7.48 -11.06
N ALA A 474 7.54 6.50 -10.17
CA ALA A 474 7.51 6.71 -8.73
C ALA A 474 8.68 7.60 -8.29
N VAL A 475 9.89 7.30 -8.77
CA VAL A 475 11.11 8.09 -8.51
C VAL A 475 10.97 9.54 -8.96
N ILE A 476 10.50 9.80 -10.18
CA ILE A 476 10.29 11.18 -10.68
C ILE A 476 9.29 11.91 -9.78
N THR A 477 8.18 11.26 -9.45
CA THR A 477 7.12 11.84 -8.60
C THR A 477 7.65 12.13 -7.20
N ALA A 478 8.39 11.20 -6.60
CA ALA A 478 9.02 11.37 -5.29
C ALA A 478 10.06 12.51 -5.30
N ARG A 479 10.87 12.64 -6.35
CA ARG A 479 11.83 13.76 -6.48
C ARG A 479 11.13 15.12 -6.55
N VAL A 480 10.05 15.22 -7.34
CA VAL A 480 9.25 16.45 -7.44
C VAL A 480 8.57 16.77 -6.11
N ASN A 481 7.95 15.78 -5.46
CA ASN A 481 7.35 15.96 -4.13
C ASN A 481 8.38 16.41 -3.09
N TYR A 482 9.56 15.79 -3.08
CA TYR A 482 10.65 16.14 -2.18
C TYR A 482 11.07 17.59 -2.40
N LEU A 483 11.29 17.97 -3.66
CA LEU A 483 11.69 19.31 -4.04
C LEU A 483 10.69 20.37 -3.59
N LEU A 484 9.39 20.13 -3.85
CA LEU A 484 8.33 21.04 -3.44
C LEU A 484 8.23 21.16 -1.91
N ALA A 485 8.52 20.07 -1.18
CA ALA A 485 8.53 20.09 0.28
C ALA A 485 9.70 20.92 0.86
N VAL A 486 10.81 21.06 0.13
CA VAL A 486 12.00 21.83 0.59
C VAL A 486 12.18 23.16 -0.15
N VAL A 487 11.22 23.56 -0.99
CA VAL A 487 11.40 24.68 -1.93
C VAL A 487 11.80 25.99 -1.24
N ASP A 488 11.19 26.30 -0.09
CA ASP A 488 11.48 27.49 0.72
C ASP A 488 12.91 27.51 1.28
N LEU A 489 13.53 26.34 1.46
CA LEU A 489 14.89 26.21 1.99
C LEU A 489 15.95 26.32 0.88
N LEU A 490 15.59 26.08 -0.38
CA LEU A 490 16.54 26.07 -1.49
C LEU A 490 17.25 27.41 -1.70
N GLU A 491 16.65 28.52 -1.29
CA GLU A 491 17.28 29.84 -1.34
C GLU A 491 18.54 29.94 -0.47
N HIS A 492 18.63 29.12 0.58
CA HIS A 492 19.71 29.11 1.55
C HIS A 492 20.76 28.01 1.28
N ARG A 493 20.70 27.36 0.10
CA ARG A 493 21.63 26.30 -0.25
C ARG A 493 23.09 26.82 -0.33
N PRO A 494 24.07 26.06 0.18
CA PRO A 494 25.48 26.43 0.09
C PRO A 494 26.06 26.23 -1.34
N GLY A 495 25.41 25.39 -2.16
CA GLY A 495 25.88 25.01 -3.48
C GLY A 495 24.85 24.15 -4.22
N ASN A 496 25.34 23.29 -5.12
CA ASN A 496 24.48 22.39 -5.88
C ASN A 496 23.82 21.34 -4.99
N VAL A 497 22.57 21.01 -5.29
CA VAL A 497 21.72 20.08 -4.54
C VAL A 497 21.37 18.88 -5.41
N THR A 498 21.46 17.69 -4.81
CA THR A 498 20.97 16.43 -5.38
C THR A 498 19.85 15.92 -4.48
N ILE A 499 18.69 15.65 -5.07
CA ILE A 499 17.54 15.07 -4.37
C ILE A 499 17.82 13.57 -4.15
N PRO A 500 17.88 13.08 -2.90
CA PRO A 500 18.36 11.73 -2.55
C PRO A 500 17.28 10.64 -2.78
N VAL A 501 16.70 10.59 -3.98
CA VAL A 501 15.75 9.56 -4.39
C VAL A 501 16.28 8.86 -5.65
N TYR A 502 16.47 7.54 -5.58
CA TYR A 502 17.21 6.79 -6.59
C TYR A 502 16.35 5.70 -7.24
N LEU A 503 16.51 5.54 -8.57
CA LEU A 503 15.98 4.41 -9.32
C LEU A 503 16.87 3.18 -9.07
N ALA A 504 16.45 2.34 -8.14
CA ALA A 504 17.25 1.22 -7.66
C ALA A 504 16.41 0.09 -7.08
N ASP A 505 16.92 -1.14 -7.21
CA ASP A 505 16.40 -2.31 -6.51
C ASP A 505 17.01 -2.40 -5.10
N SER A 506 16.17 -2.39 -4.06
CA SER A 506 16.60 -2.57 -2.67
C SER A 506 16.95 -4.02 -2.32
N VAL A 507 16.53 -4.99 -3.13
CA VAL A 507 16.80 -6.42 -3.01
C VAL A 507 17.96 -6.84 -3.91
N ARG A 508 17.80 -6.63 -5.23
CA ARG A 508 18.76 -7.03 -6.26
C ARG A 508 19.81 -5.94 -6.47
N THR A 509 20.76 -5.83 -5.54
CA THR A 509 21.94 -5.02 -5.79
C THR A 509 22.77 -5.63 -6.93
N PRO A 510 23.53 -4.83 -7.69
CA PRO A 510 24.54 -5.34 -8.61
C PRO A 510 25.39 -6.41 -7.91
N ALA A 511 25.63 -7.54 -8.58
CA ALA A 511 26.40 -8.66 -8.02
C ALA A 511 27.83 -8.61 -8.57
N VAL A 512 28.78 -8.93 -7.71
CA VAL A 512 30.15 -9.21 -8.13
C VAL A 512 30.11 -10.54 -8.89
N GLY A 513 30.66 -10.58 -10.09
CA GLY A 513 30.55 -11.79 -10.90
C GLY A 513 31.34 -12.97 -10.32
N GLU A 514 30.88 -14.20 -10.61
CA GLU A 514 31.38 -15.41 -9.95
C GLU A 514 32.52 -16.10 -10.73
N ASP A 515 32.72 -15.75 -12.00
CA ASP A 515 33.74 -16.32 -12.87
C ASP A 515 35.11 -15.61 -12.70
N LEU A 516 36.19 -16.26 -13.17
CA LEU A 516 37.56 -15.77 -13.02
C LEU A 516 37.79 -14.36 -13.60
N PHE A 517 36.91 -13.90 -14.49
CA PHE A 517 37.01 -12.62 -15.21
C PHE A 517 36.11 -11.52 -14.61
N SER A 518 35.21 -11.84 -13.68
CA SER A 518 34.22 -10.91 -13.11
C SER A 518 34.23 -10.80 -11.58
N ARG A 519 35.09 -11.56 -10.89
CA ARG A 519 35.27 -11.54 -9.42
C ARG A 519 35.60 -10.19 -8.79
N ASP A 520 36.05 -9.21 -9.57
CA ASP A 520 36.39 -7.87 -9.09
C ASP A 520 35.52 -6.77 -9.75
N ALA A 521 34.43 -7.14 -10.42
CA ALA A 521 33.54 -6.22 -11.12
C ALA A 521 32.07 -6.48 -10.79
N TYR A 522 31.32 -5.40 -10.56
CA TYR A 522 29.87 -5.45 -10.54
C TYR A 522 29.32 -5.46 -11.96
N VAL A 523 28.36 -6.34 -12.20
CA VAL A 523 27.72 -6.52 -13.51
C VAL A 523 26.32 -5.89 -13.50
N PHE A 524 26.06 -4.98 -14.43
CA PHE A 524 24.78 -4.30 -14.58
C PHE A 524 24.21 -4.47 -16.00
N PRO A 525 23.20 -5.33 -16.19
CA PRO A 525 22.58 -5.54 -17.50
C PRO A 525 21.67 -4.37 -17.89
N THR A 526 21.77 -3.93 -19.14
CA THR A 526 20.91 -2.89 -19.73
C THR A 526 20.45 -3.28 -21.12
N ALA A 527 19.45 -2.58 -21.68
CA ALA A 527 18.91 -2.84 -23.02
C ALA A 527 19.94 -2.71 -24.16
N ILE A 528 21.03 -1.99 -23.92
CA ILE A 528 22.13 -1.73 -24.87
C ILE A 528 23.38 -2.60 -24.61
N GLY A 529 23.32 -3.50 -23.63
CA GLY A 529 24.43 -4.38 -23.24
C GLY A 529 24.71 -4.36 -21.74
N THR A 530 25.73 -5.09 -21.33
CA THR A 530 26.09 -5.23 -19.91
C THR A 530 27.22 -4.27 -19.56
N PHE A 531 27.01 -3.41 -18.58
CA PHE A 531 28.07 -2.58 -18.00
C PHE A 531 28.79 -3.32 -16.89
N ARG A 532 30.12 -3.21 -16.89
CA ARG A 532 30.99 -3.77 -15.85
C ARG A 532 31.67 -2.64 -15.13
N VAL A 533 31.49 -2.56 -13.81
CA VAL A 533 32.06 -1.49 -12.99
C VAL A 533 32.99 -2.09 -11.93
N PRO A 534 34.25 -1.60 -11.78
CA PRO A 534 35.17 -2.14 -10.80
C PRO A 534 34.62 -2.03 -9.37
N ALA A 535 34.62 -3.14 -8.63
CA ALA A 535 34.07 -3.19 -7.27
C ALA A 535 34.79 -2.23 -6.31
N VAL A 536 36.08 -1.99 -6.52
CA VAL A 536 36.90 -1.06 -5.71
C VAL A 536 36.44 0.40 -5.81
N ILE A 537 35.81 0.79 -6.92
CA ILE A 537 35.28 2.16 -7.14
C ILE A 537 33.87 2.30 -6.54
N CYS A 538 33.12 1.19 -6.42
CA CYS A 538 31.74 1.15 -5.90
C CYS A 538 31.66 1.27 -4.37
N THR A 539 32.27 2.32 -3.81
CA THR A 539 32.25 2.65 -2.38
C THR A 539 31.69 4.06 -2.15
N SER A 540 31.21 4.31 -0.92
CA SER A 540 30.71 5.62 -0.50
C SER A 540 31.80 6.69 -0.66
N GLY A 541 31.54 7.68 -1.52
CA GLY A 541 32.45 8.82 -1.77
C GLY A 541 33.13 8.78 -3.14
N TYR A 542 33.61 7.62 -3.59
CA TYR A 542 34.30 7.50 -4.89
C TYR A 542 33.35 7.28 -6.05
N PHE A 543 32.31 6.47 -5.87
CA PHE A 543 31.44 6.08 -6.97
C PHE A 543 30.66 7.25 -7.58
N ASN A 544 30.15 8.15 -6.73
CA ASN A 544 29.44 9.34 -7.20
C ASN A 544 30.39 10.24 -8.01
N HIS A 545 31.59 10.51 -7.48
CA HIS A 545 32.61 11.28 -8.17
C HIS A 545 33.01 10.63 -9.50
N PHE A 546 33.17 9.30 -9.53
CA PHE A 546 33.44 8.55 -10.75
C PHE A 546 32.33 8.71 -11.81
N CYS A 547 31.06 8.63 -11.41
CA CYS A 547 29.94 8.85 -12.33
C CYS A 547 29.90 10.29 -12.85
N ASP A 548 30.20 11.28 -12.00
CA ASP A 548 30.26 12.69 -12.38
C ASP A 548 31.41 12.92 -13.39
N LEU A 549 32.58 12.32 -13.16
CA LEU A 549 33.71 12.32 -14.11
C LEU A 549 33.35 11.69 -15.45
N ILE A 550 32.60 10.59 -15.46
CA ILE A 550 32.12 9.97 -16.71
C ILE A 550 31.25 10.96 -17.47
N GLU A 551 30.23 11.56 -16.83
CA GLU A 551 29.32 12.49 -17.51
C GLU A 551 30.04 13.71 -18.09
N GLU A 552 30.94 14.33 -17.31
CA GLU A 552 31.73 15.48 -17.78
C GLU A 552 32.65 15.13 -18.96
N SER A 553 33.28 13.95 -18.89
CA SER A 553 34.24 13.49 -19.89
C SER A 553 33.53 13.07 -21.19
N LEU A 554 32.34 12.46 -21.09
CA LEU A 554 31.48 12.17 -22.23
C LEU A 554 31.06 13.46 -22.93
N HIS A 555 30.64 14.49 -22.17
CA HIS A 555 30.21 15.78 -22.76
C HIS A 555 31.33 16.46 -23.56
N SER A 556 32.59 16.27 -23.13
CA SER A 556 33.77 16.83 -23.80
C SER A 556 34.42 15.86 -24.79
N GLU A 557 33.83 14.66 -24.98
CA GLU A 557 34.37 13.56 -25.76
C GLU A 557 35.87 13.27 -25.53
N LEU A 558 36.29 13.25 -24.26
CA LEU A 558 37.71 13.01 -23.93
C LEU A 558 38.16 11.64 -24.43
N GLU A 559 39.40 11.58 -24.94
CA GLU A 559 40.08 10.33 -25.26
C GLU A 559 40.22 9.45 -24.00
N THR A 560 40.04 8.14 -24.17
CA THR A 560 39.90 7.20 -23.06
C THR A 560 41.13 7.15 -22.14
N ASP A 561 42.33 7.29 -22.69
CA ASP A 561 43.57 7.35 -21.88
C ASP A 561 43.61 8.57 -20.96
N VAL A 562 43.11 9.72 -21.46
CA VAL A 562 43.04 10.97 -20.69
C VAL A 562 42.00 10.86 -19.60
N PHE A 563 40.84 10.25 -19.89
CA PHE A 563 39.81 9.98 -18.89
C PHE A 563 40.34 9.09 -17.76
N ILE A 564 41.05 8.00 -18.10
CA ILE A 564 41.64 7.09 -17.09
C ILE A 564 42.64 7.83 -16.21
N GLN A 565 43.53 8.63 -16.80
CA GLN A 565 44.50 9.43 -16.03
C GLN A 565 43.78 10.37 -15.05
N ARG A 566 42.72 11.04 -15.52
CA ARG A 566 41.91 11.92 -14.68
C ARG A 566 41.26 11.16 -13.51
N CYS A 567 40.71 9.97 -13.75
CA CYS A 567 40.19 9.13 -12.68
C CYS A 567 41.28 8.72 -11.67
N GLN A 568 42.49 8.41 -12.13
CA GLN A 568 43.61 8.04 -11.26
C GLN A 568 44.07 9.20 -10.36
N GLU A 569 44.05 10.43 -10.87
CA GLU A 569 44.41 11.64 -10.12
C GLU A 569 43.33 12.05 -9.11
N GLU A 570 42.05 11.94 -9.48
CA GLU A 570 40.94 12.43 -8.66
C GLU A 570 40.36 11.38 -7.70
N ILE A 571 40.59 10.08 -7.94
CA ILE A 571 40.08 8.97 -7.11
C ILE A 571 41.26 8.24 -6.43
N PRO A 572 41.59 8.60 -5.17
CA PRO A 572 42.74 8.05 -4.47
C PRO A 572 42.45 6.65 -3.91
N LEU A 573 42.64 5.61 -4.73
CA LEU A 573 42.46 4.20 -4.32
C LEU A 573 43.68 3.59 -3.57
N GLY A 574 44.72 4.39 -3.30
CA GLY A 574 45.95 3.96 -2.63
C GLY A 574 46.94 3.20 -3.56
N ASN A 575 48.13 2.84 -3.03
CA ASN A 575 49.31 2.42 -3.80
C ASN A 575 49.17 1.16 -4.67
N ASN A 576 48.06 0.42 -4.60
CA ASN A 576 47.77 -0.76 -5.46
C ASN A 576 46.30 -0.82 -5.95
N GLY A 577 45.52 0.25 -5.75
CA GLY A 577 44.09 0.25 -6.08
C GLY A 577 43.80 0.36 -7.58
N TRP A 578 44.67 1.04 -8.33
CA TRP A 578 44.60 1.16 -9.79
C TRP A 578 45.50 0.12 -10.47
N ASN A 579 45.13 -1.16 -10.37
CA ASN A 579 45.81 -2.24 -11.08
C ASN A 579 45.33 -2.36 -12.55
N GLU A 580 46.02 -3.16 -13.36
CA GLU A 580 45.67 -3.35 -14.79
C GLU A 580 44.23 -3.84 -15.00
N GLY A 581 43.70 -4.68 -14.10
CA GLY A 581 42.32 -5.16 -14.18
C GLY A 581 41.29 -4.05 -13.98
N VAL A 582 41.49 -3.19 -12.97
CA VAL A 582 40.63 -2.02 -12.72
C VAL A 582 40.69 -1.04 -13.89
N ILE A 583 41.90 -0.75 -14.40
CA ILE A 583 42.10 0.13 -15.56
C ILE A 583 41.39 -0.43 -16.79
N SER A 584 41.49 -1.73 -17.04
CA SER A 584 40.82 -2.40 -18.18
C SER A 584 39.30 -2.29 -18.09
N LEU A 585 38.72 -2.46 -16.90
CA LEU A 585 37.28 -2.36 -16.68
C LEU A 585 36.78 -0.91 -16.84
N VAL A 586 37.52 0.08 -16.32
CA VAL A 586 37.19 1.50 -16.50
C VAL A 586 37.27 1.88 -17.98
N ARG A 587 38.29 1.39 -18.70
CA ARG A 587 38.44 1.56 -20.15
C ARG A 587 37.25 1.00 -20.91
N GLU A 588 36.93 -0.28 -20.68
CA GLU A 588 35.81 -0.98 -21.32
C GLU A 588 34.50 -0.20 -21.12
N LEU A 589 34.22 0.22 -19.88
CA LEU A 589 33.03 0.98 -19.53
C LEU A 589 32.96 2.33 -20.27
N TYR A 590 34.03 3.12 -20.22
CA TYR A 590 34.06 4.45 -20.82
C TYR A 590 34.03 4.39 -22.35
N ASP A 591 34.77 3.48 -22.98
CA ASP A 591 34.75 3.26 -24.44
C ASP A 591 33.34 2.90 -24.91
N GLN A 592 32.66 2.00 -24.18
CA GLN A 592 31.28 1.64 -24.47
C GLN A 592 30.35 2.86 -24.38
N MET A 593 30.47 3.67 -23.32
CA MET A 593 29.67 4.88 -23.13
C MET A 593 29.95 5.97 -24.17
N LEU A 594 31.22 6.18 -24.53
CA LEU A 594 31.63 7.14 -25.53
C LEU A 594 31.13 6.73 -26.92
N ASN A 595 31.17 5.44 -27.26
CA ASN A 595 30.61 4.93 -28.51
C ASN A 595 29.09 5.11 -28.56
N LEU A 596 28.38 4.82 -27.47
CA LEU A 596 26.94 5.11 -27.37
C LEU A 596 26.68 6.61 -27.54
N HIS A 597 27.54 7.46 -26.98
CA HIS A 597 27.41 8.90 -27.11
C HIS A 597 27.54 9.38 -28.55
N ARG A 598 28.60 8.95 -29.24
CA ARG A 598 28.88 9.31 -30.64
C ARG A 598 27.81 8.81 -31.61
N ASN A 599 27.15 7.69 -31.30
CA ASN A 599 26.04 7.17 -32.09
C ASN A 599 24.69 7.83 -31.78
N GLY A 600 24.66 8.92 -31.01
CA GLY A 600 23.42 9.61 -30.64
C GLY A 600 22.54 8.82 -29.68
N MET A 601 23.06 7.75 -29.07
CA MET A 601 22.38 6.97 -28.03
C MET A 601 22.74 7.45 -26.62
N ASN A 602 23.26 8.68 -26.46
CA ASN A 602 23.49 9.28 -25.14
C ASN A 602 22.18 9.84 -24.58
N GLY A 603 21.50 9.06 -23.76
CA GLY A 603 20.30 9.54 -23.06
C GLY A 603 20.49 9.51 -21.56
N LEU A 604 20.69 8.30 -21.01
CA LEU A 604 20.55 8.06 -19.57
C LEU A 604 21.53 7.08 -18.91
N TRP A 605 22.47 6.50 -19.66
CA TRP A 605 23.20 5.29 -19.22
C TRP A 605 24.14 5.52 -18.04
N ALA A 606 24.91 6.60 -18.03
CA ALA A 606 25.76 6.99 -16.90
C ALA A 606 24.93 7.25 -15.63
N ARG A 607 23.73 7.81 -15.80
CA ARG A 607 22.79 8.10 -14.71
C ARG A 607 22.14 6.83 -14.15
N LEU A 608 21.85 5.85 -15.00
CA LEU A 608 21.38 4.55 -14.54
C LEU A 608 22.41 3.86 -13.65
N LEU A 609 23.71 3.97 -13.96
CA LEU A 609 24.76 3.45 -13.08
C LEU A 609 24.72 4.15 -11.72
N LYS A 610 24.72 5.49 -11.71
CA LYS A 610 24.65 6.28 -10.47
C LYS A 610 23.46 5.87 -9.58
N ASN A 611 22.28 5.74 -10.20
CA ASN A 611 21.04 5.40 -9.49
C ASN A 611 21.01 3.94 -9.01
N ASN A 612 21.29 2.95 -9.87
CA ASN A 612 21.14 1.54 -9.53
C ASN A 612 22.17 1.03 -8.51
N PHE A 613 23.32 1.70 -8.40
CA PHE A 613 24.34 1.40 -7.40
C PHE A 613 24.12 2.14 -6.08
N ALA A 614 23.12 3.03 -5.97
CA ALA A 614 22.85 3.77 -4.74
C ALA A 614 22.72 2.88 -3.49
N PRO A 615 22.05 1.71 -3.52
CA PRO A 615 22.00 0.81 -2.37
C PRO A 615 23.38 0.34 -1.86
N LEU A 616 24.43 0.39 -2.67
CA LEU A 616 25.80 0.04 -2.25
C LEU A 616 26.57 1.25 -1.70
N THR A 617 26.16 2.48 -2.03
CA THR A 617 26.97 3.69 -1.80
C THR A 617 26.40 4.66 -0.77
N VAL A 618 25.09 4.60 -0.46
CA VAL A 618 24.45 5.53 0.49
C VAL A 618 24.76 5.24 1.97
N GLY A 619 25.36 4.09 2.29
CA GLY A 619 25.68 3.67 3.65
C GLY A 619 24.47 3.23 4.49
N GLU A 620 24.64 3.18 5.82
CA GLU A 620 23.62 2.65 6.76
C GLU A 620 22.73 3.74 7.39
N PHE A 621 21.52 3.35 7.81
CA PHE A 621 20.45 4.20 8.31
C PHE A 621 20.05 3.86 9.75
N ASP A 622 19.58 4.86 10.49
CA ASP A 622 19.06 4.69 11.85
C ASP A 622 17.65 4.09 11.82
N TYR A 623 16.85 4.53 10.83
CA TYR A 623 15.50 4.06 10.60
C TYR A 623 15.26 3.67 9.14
N ILE A 624 14.68 2.49 8.93
CA ILE A 624 14.14 2.07 7.63
C ILE A 624 12.63 2.00 7.76
N VAL A 625 11.90 2.75 6.95
CA VAL A 625 10.43 2.85 7.02
C VAL A 625 9.82 2.72 5.64
N GLY A 626 8.65 2.11 5.50
CA GLY A 626 8.04 1.99 4.18
C GLY A 626 6.89 0.99 4.09
N ASN A 627 6.38 0.83 2.88
CA ASN A 627 5.40 -0.18 2.50
C ASN A 627 5.97 -1.01 1.33
N PRO A 628 6.78 -2.05 1.61
CA PRO A 628 7.32 -2.91 0.55
C PRO A 628 6.22 -3.61 -0.27
N PRO A 629 6.49 -4.02 -1.51
CA PRO A 629 5.49 -4.64 -2.39
C PRO A 629 5.01 -6.01 -1.88
N TRP A 630 3.71 -6.30 -1.99
CA TRP A 630 3.08 -7.55 -1.54
C TRP A 630 2.78 -8.48 -2.72
N VAL A 631 3.83 -8.97 -3.36
CA VAL A 631 3.74 -9.87 -4.53
C VAL A 631 4.22 -11.26 -4.16
N ASN A 632 3.35 -12.26 -4.31
CA ASN A 632 3.69 -13.66 -4.05
C ASN A 632 4.83 -14.15 -4.96
N TRP A 633 5.70 -15.00 -4.43
CA TRP A 633 6.82 -15.59 -5.18
C TRP A 633 6.44 -16.18 -6.56
N GLU A 634 5.27 -16.84 -6.65
CA GLU A 634 4.76 -17.47 -7.87
C GLU A 634 4.34 -16.47 -8.97
N HIS A 635 4.07 -15.22 -8.58
CA HIS A 635 3.65 -14.14 -9.47
C HIS A 635 4.85 -13.25 -9.88
N LEU A 636 6.02 -13.40 -9.27
CA LEU A 636 7.22 -12.68 -9.71
C LEU A 636 7.66 -13.16 -11.11
N PRO A 637 8.22 -12.28 -11.98
CA PRO A 637 8.79 -12.70 -13.26
C PRO A 637 9.85 -13.79 -13.09
N ASN A 638 9.91 -14.75 -14.02
CA ASN A 638 10.81 -15.90 -13.91
C ASN A 638 12.29 -15.50 -13.82
N GLU A 639 12.73 -14.51 -14.61
CA GLU A 639 14.12 -14.03 -14.60
C GLU A 639 14.47 -13.36 -13.27
N TYR A 640 13.61 -12.44 -12.82
CA TYR A 640 13.76 -11.76 -11.54
C TYR A 640 13.80 -12.78 -10.38
N ARG A 641 12.85 -13.70 -10.35
CA ARG A 641 12.77 -14.81 -9.38
C ARG A 641 14.06 -15.62 -9.32
N SER A 642 14.63 -15.95 -10.49
CA SER A 642 15.88 -16.70 -10.58
C SER A 642 17.06 -15.90 -10.01
N SER A 643 17.10 -14.60 -10.26
CA SER A 643 18.17 -13.72 -9.79
C SER A 643 18.21 -13.54 -8.26
N ILE A 644 17.06 -13.57 -7.59
CA ILE A 644 16.96 -13.38 -6.13
C ILE A 644 16.86 -14.70 -5.35
N ALA A 645 16.75 -15.85 -6.01
CA ALA A 645 16.53 -17.16 -5.37
C ALA A 645 17.62 -17.53 -4.34
N SER A 646 18.88 -17.15 -4.62
CA SER A 646 20.00 -17.38 -3.70
C SER A 646 19.85 -16.60 -2.39
N LEU A 647 19.22 -15.42 -2.42
CA LEU A 647 19.01 -14.58 -1.23
C LEU A 647 17.99 -15.22 -0.26
N TRP A 648 16.93 -15.83 -0.79
CA TRP A 648 15.96 -16.57 0.03
C TRP A 648 16.63 -17.72 0.79
N THR A 649 17.58 -18.39 0.15
CA THR A 649 18.38 -19.46 0.75
C THR A 649 19.36 -18.90 1.77
N ARG A 650 20.08 -17.82 1.43
CA ARG A 650 21.03 -17.12 2.31
C ARG A 650 20.40 -16.72 3.64
N TYR A 651 19.19 -16.14 3.59
CA TYR A 651 18.47 -15.69 4.80
C TYR A 651 17.61 -16.79 5.45
N ASN A 652 17.68 -18.03 4.97
CA ASN A 652 16.92 -19.17 5.48
C ASN A 652 15.40 -18.92 5.58
N LEU A 653 14.86 -18.19 4.59
CA LEU A 653 13.45 -17.78 4.57
C LEU A 653 12.51 -18.89 4.08
N PHE A 654 13.04 -19.93 3.42
CA PHE A 654 12.33 -21.16 3.08
C PHE A 654 12.88 -22.37 3.85
N PRO A 655 12.37 -22.66 5.06
CA PRO A 655 12.88 -23.76 5.88
C PRO A 655 12.52 -25.16 5.35
N HIS A 656 11.58 -25.28 4.40
CA HIS A 656 11.12 -26.57 3.89
C HIS A 656 12.05 -27.14 2.80
N LYS A 657 12.60 -28.33 3.03
CA LYS A 657 13.38 -29.09 2.01
C LYS A 657 12.51 -30.13 1.31
N GLY A 658 12.83 -30.44 0.05
CA GLY A 658 12.24 -31.55 -0.71
C GLY A 658 10.80 -31.32 -1.20
N PHE A 659 10.02 -32.40 -1.29
CA PHE A 659 8.67 -32.47 -1.88
C PHE A 659 7.67 -31.42 -1.32
N ASN A 660 7.91 -30.89 -0.12
CA ASN A 660 7.11 -29.84 0.52
C ASN A 660 7.37 -28.41 0.00
N ALA A 661 8.57 -28.12 -0.54
CA ALA A 661 8.88 -26.84 -1.21
C ALA A 661 8.20 -26.73 -2.58
N ILE A 662 7.96 -27.87 -3.24
CA ILE A 662 7.34 -27.98 -4.58
C ILE A 662 5.80 -27.92 -4.51
N LEU A 663 5.22 -28.04 -3.31
CA LEU A 663 3.76 -28.12 -3.08
C LEU A 663 3.06 -26.77 -2.85
N GLY A 664 3.73 -25.62 -3.01
CA GLY A 664 3.08 -24.30 -2.92
C GLY A 664 2.45 -23.99 -1.56
N LYS A 665 2.92 -24.65 -0.48
CA LYS A 665 2.40 -24.47 0.89
C LYS A 665 2.95 -23.22 1.60
N SER A 666 4.08 -22.67 1.13
CA SER A 666 4.53 -21.33 1.49
C SER A 666 4.18 -20.41 0.33
N LYS A 667 3.28 -19.46 0.58
CA LYS A 667 2.92 -18.36 -0.32
C LYS A 667 3.52 -17.08 0.24
N ASP A 668 4.83 -17.10 0.46
CA ASP A 668 5.53 -15.93 0.95
C ASP A 668 5.66 -14.90 -0.17
N ASP A 669 5.41 -13.64 0.19
CA ASP A 669 5.53 -12.52 -0.72
C ASP A 669 6.88 -11.82 -0.57
N ILE A 670 7.26 -11.05 -1.59
CA ILE A 670 8.58 -10.42 -1.69
C ILE A 670 8.91 -9.47 -0.52
N SER A 671 7.91 -8.92 0.20
CA SER A 671 8.15 -8.06 1.36
C SER A 671 8.94 -8.76 2.48
N VAL A 672 8.82 -10.08 2.59
CA VAL A 672 9.60 -10.92 3.51
C VAL A 672 11.08 -10.82 3.19
N LEU A 673 11.46 -10.96 1.91
CA LEU A 673 12.85 -10.85 1.50
C LEU A 673 13.37 -9.42 1.63
N VAL A 674 12.60 -8.42 1.18
CA VAL A 674 12.97 -7.00 1.30
C VAL A 674 13.32 -6.67 2.74
N THR A 675 12.48 -7.08 3.70
CA THR A 675 12.70 -6.86 5.14
C THR A 675 14.07 -7.32 5.60
N TYR A 676 14.48 -8.53 5.21
CA TYR A 676 15.75 -9.11 5.65
C TYR A 676 16.96 -8.53 4.92
N VAL A 677 16.85 -8.27 3.61
CA VAL A 677 17.95 -7.68 2.83
C VAL A 677 18.29 -6.28 3.32
N VAL A 678 17.29 -5.40 3.46
CA VAL A 678 17.55 -4.02 3.88
C VAL A 678 17.97 -3.94 5.34
N MET A 679 17.45 -4.82 6.19
CA MET A 679 17.89 -4.91 7.58
C MET A 679 19.32 -5.42 7.70
N ASP A 680 19.75 -6.37 6.87
CA ASP A 680 21.13 -6.85 6.86
C ASP A 680 22.11 -5.76 6.40
N ARG A 681 21.81 -5.15 5.25
CA ARG A 681 22.75 -4.33 4.48
C ARG A 681 22.69 -2.83 4.78
N LEU A 682 21.52 -2.31 5.14
CA LEU A 682 21.26 -0.87 5.20
C LEU A 682 20.88 -0.37 6.60
N LEU A 683 20.45 -1.24 7.52
CA LEU A 683 20.10 -0.81 8.89
C LEU A 683 21.30 -0.89 9.83
N LYS A 684 21.59 0.19 10.55
CA LYS A 684 22.62 0.20 11.61
C LYS A 684 22.28 -0.79 12.72
N SER A 685 23.30 -1.28 13.42
CA SER A 685 23.08 -2.03 14.66
C SER A 685 22.36 -1.16 15.70
N GLY A 686 21.28 -1.66 16.30
CA GLY A 686 20.40 -0.89 17.20
C GLY A 686 19.39 0.02 16.49
N GLY A 687 19.48 0.16 15.15
CA GLY A 687 18.48 0.84 14.34
C GLY A 687 17.15 0.11 14.32
N LYS A 688 16.08 0.80 13.92
CA LYS A 688 14.74 0.21 13.82
C LYS A 688 14.22 0.18 12.39
N LEU A 689 13.48 -0.87 12.07
CA LEU A 689 12.72 -1.00 10.83
C LEU A 689 11.23 -0.94 11.15
N GLY A 690 10.49 -0.08 10.46
CA GLY A 690 9.03 -0.01 10.55
C GLY A 690 8.41 -0.28 9.18
N PHE A 691 7.69 -1.38 9.00
CA PHE A 691 7.05 -1.70 7.71
C PHE A 691 5.54 -1.91 7.84
N VAL A 692 4.83 -1.51 6.79
CA VAL A 692 3.49 -2.00 6.50
C VAL A 692 3.63 -3.34 5.76
N ILE A 693 3.08 -4.42 6.32
CA ILE A 693 3.23 -5.79 5.80
C ILE A 693 1.91 -6.57 5.91
N THR A 694 1.82 -7.74 5.29
CA THR A 694 0.71 -8.66 5.51
C THR A 694 0.78 -9.33 6.89
N GLN A 695 -0.31 -9.29 7.65
CA GLN A 695 -0.47 -9.93 8.95
C GLN A 695 -0.28 -11.45 8.91
N SER A 696 -0.47 -12.06 7.73
CA SER A 696 -0.32 -13.51 7.55
C SER A 696 1.09 -14.00 7.86
N VAL A 697 2.14 -13.16 7.75
CA VAL A 697 3.51 -13.55 8.13
C VAL A 697 3.64 -13.95 9.61
N PHE A 698 2.73 -13.51 10.48
CA PHE A 698 2.75 -13.82 11.91
C PHE A 698 1.89 -15.03 12.27
N LYS A 699 0.82 -15.31 11.51
CA LYS A 699 -0.22 -16.29 11.91
C LYS A 699 -0.36 -17.52 11.02
N ALA A 700 0.28 -17.56 9.84
CA ALA A 700 0.16 -18.72 8.95
C ALA A 700 1.13 -19.86 9.34
N LYS A 701 0.63 -21.11 9.33
CA LYS A 701 1.40 -22.33 9.68
C LYS A 701 2.48 -22.71 8.65
N GLY A 702 2.32 -22.29 7.39
CA GLY A 702 3.32 -22.47 6.32
C GLY A 702 4.01 -21.16 5.92
N GLY A 703 3.24 -20.22 5.38
CA GLY A 703 3.74 -18.88 5.05
C GLY A 703 4.26 -18.14 6.30
N GLY A 704 5.42 -17.50 6.18
CA GLY A 704 6.03 -16.68 7.21
C GLY A 704 6.84 -17.45 8.26
N GLN A 705 6.99 -18.78 8.17
CA GLN A 705 7.82 -19.52 9.14
C GLN A 705 9.28 -19.03 9.12
N GLY A 706 9.86 -18.84 7.93
CA GLY A 706 11.20 -18.26 7.80
C GLY A 706 11.29 -16.84 8.36
N PHE A 707 10.24 -16.04 8.15
CA PHE A 707 10.13 -14.67 8.65
C PHE A 707 10.05 -14.58 10.19
N ARG A 708 9.39 -15.54 10.85
CA ARG A 708 9.28 -15.57 12.32
C ARG A 708 10.54 -16.03 13.04
N GLN A 709 11.62 -16.34 12.32
CA GLN A 709 12.92 -16.62 12.94
C GLN A 709 13.48 -15.38 13.64
N PHE A 710 13.17 -14.17 13.15
CA PHE A 710 13.71 -12.90 13.66
C PHE A 710 15.24 -12.93 13.87
N GLN A 711 15.96 -13.49 12.90
CA GLN A 711 17.42 -13.51 12.87
C GLN A 711 17.94 -13.30 11.45
N VAL A 712 18.84 -12.32 11.25
CA VAL A 712 19.54 -12.18 9.97
C VAL A 712 20.69 -13.18 9.93
N HIS A 713 20.64 -14.11 8.97
CA HIS A 713 21.73 -15.04 8.70
C HIS A 713 22.78 -14.40 7.78
N LYS A 714 24.04 -14.41 8.21
CA LYS A 714 25.20 -13.96 7.42
C LYS A 714 26.03 -15.13 6.94
N ASP A 715 26.89 -14.83 5.99
CA ASP A 715 27.93 -15.74 5.51
C ASP A 715 28.78 -16.23 6.71
N HIS A 716 29.27 -17.48 6.61
CA HIS A 716 30.01 -18.17 7.68
C HIS A 716 29.21 -18.49 8.97
N GLY A 717 27.87 -18.48 8.90
CA GLY A 717 27.00 -18.97 9.98
C GLY A 717 26.81 -17.99 11.14
N LYS A 718 27.21 -16.73 10.99
CA LYS A 718 26.95 -15.68 11.99
C LYS A 718 25.49 -15.23 11.91
N THR A 719 24.78 -15.21 13.02
CA THR A 719 23.40 -14.73 13.11
C THR A 719 23.31 -13.41 13.88
N ILE A 720 22.57 -12.44 13.35
CA ILE A 720 22.26 -11.19 14.06
C ILE A 720 20.80 -11.27 14.54
N PRO A 721 20.55 -11.18 15.86
CA PRO A 721 19.19 -11.27 16.37
C PRO A 721 18.37 -10.01 16.05
N ILE A 722 17.07 -10.19 15.88
CA ILE A 722 16.10 -9.12 15.63
C ILE A 722 15.04 -9.17 16.74
N LYS A 723 14.69 -8.00 17.24
CA LYS A 723 13.67 -7.83 18.28
C LYS A 723 12.43 -7.26 17.64
N VAL A 724 11.31 -7.95 17.79
CA VAL A 724 9.99 -7.37 17.57
C VAL A 724 9.70 -6.37 18.68
N VAL A 725 9.55 -5.11 18.32
CA VAL A 725 9.22 -4.02 19.26
C VAL A 725 7.72 -3.94 19.46
N HIS A 726 6.95 -3.96 18.37
CA HIS A 726 5.49 -3.84 18.39
C HIS A 726 4.87 -4.27 17.05
N VAL A 727 3.64 -4.77 17.08
CA VAL A 727 2.81 -5.00 15.87
C VAL A 727 1.41 -4.42 16.06
N ASP A 728 0.96 -3.59 15.12
CA ASP A 728 -0.45 -3.23 14.96
C ASP A 728 -1.12 -4.16 13.94
N ASP A 729 -2.15 -4.90 14.36
CA ASP A 729 -3.05 -5.66 13.48
C ASP A 729 -4.20 -4.74 13.05
N MET A 730 -4.23 -4.42 11.75
CA MET A 730 -5.20 -3.52 11.16
C MET A 730 -6.09 -4.22 10.13
N VAL A 731 -6.24 -5.55 10.23
CA VAL A 731 -7.01 -6.35 9.27
C VAL A 731 -8.47 -5.86 9.18
N ASP A 732 -9.09 -5.52 10.31
CA ASP A 732 -10.47 -5.01 10.36
C ASP A 732 -10.62 -3.61 9.74
N LEU A 733 -9.53 -2.84 9.66
CA LEU A 733 -9.54 -1.49 9.09
C LEU A 733 -9.63 -1.52 7.55
N ASN A 734 -9.02 -2.52 6.92
CA ASN A 734 -8.82 -2.62 5.47
C ASN A 734 -8.35 -1.28 4.86
N PRO A 735 -7.14 -0.81 5.21
CA PRO A 735 -6.70 0.56 4.91
C PRO A 735 -6.48 0.85 3.42
N PHE A 736 -6.36 -0.18 2.58
CA PHE A 736 -6.14 -0.03 1.15
C PHE A 736 -7.43 -0.27 0.36
N GLU A 737 -7.87 0.72 -0.41
CA GLU A 737 -9.13 0.63 -1.13
C GLU A 737 -9.14 -0.41 -2.25
N GLY A 738 -10.09 -1.35 -2.21
CA GLY A 738 -10.27 -2.33 -3.29
C GLY A 738 -9.32 -3.51 -3.26
N ALA A 739 -8.41 -3.57 -2.28
CA ALA A 739 -7.70 -4.78 -1.93
C ALA A 739 -8.45 -5.54 -0.82
N SER A 740 -8.44 -6.86 -0.87
CA SER A 740 -8.84 -7.72 0.25
C SER A 740 -7.57 -8.16 0.99
N ASN A 741 -6.87 -7.20 1.60
CA ASN A 741 -5.56 -7.42 2.18
C ASN A 741 -5.61 -7.46 3.72
N ARG A 742 -4.67 -8.17 4.32
CA ARG A 742 -4.61 -8.35 5.78
C ARG A 742 -3.50 -7.45 6.33
N THR A 743 -3.74 -6.15 6.44
CA THR A 743 -2.69 -5.19 6.79
C THR A 743 -2.23 -5.30 8.25
N ALA A 744 -0.92 -5.27 8.47
CA ALA A 744 -0.28 -5.03 9.75
C ALA A 744 0.81 -3.96 9.63
N VAL A 745 1.11 -3.27 10.72
CA VAL A 745 2.30 -2.43 10.87
C VAL A 745 3.22 -3.08 11.89
N MET A 746 4.49 -3.26 11.55
CA MET A 746 5.46 -3.95 12.39
C MET A 746 6.69 -3.08 12.63
N ILE A 747 7.14 -3.01 13.88
CA ILE A 747 8.40 -2.36 14.25
C ILE A 747 9.39 -3.42 14.75
N LEU A 748 10.58 -3.46 14.14
CA LEU A 748 11.70 -4.33 14.46
C LEU A 748 12.93 -3.52 14.89
N GLU A 749 13.81 -4.11 15.69
CA GLU A 749 15.07 -3.53 16.15
C GLU A 749 16.22 -4.52 15.89
N LYS A 750 17.27 -4.09 15.17
CA LYS A 750 18.41 -4.95 14.80
C LYS A 750 19.41 -5.09 15.95
N GLY A 751 19.92 -6.30 16.16
CA GLY A 751 21.00 -6.58 17.11
C GLY A 751 20.53 -6.95 18.52
N ARG A 752 19.23 -7.08 18.75
CA ARG A 752 18.65 -7.55 20.02
C ARG A 752 17.70 -8.72 19.77
N PRO A 753 17.63 -9.72 20.65
CA PRO A 753 16.69 -10.84 20.48
C PRO A 753 15.25 -10.45 20.84
N THR A 754 14.30 -11.04 20.12
CA THR A 754 12.88 -10.98 20.48
C THR A 754 12.65 -11.67 21.82
N LYS A 755 11.86 -11.05 22.70
CA LYS A 755 11.40 -11.62 23.97
C LYS A 755 9.89 -11.71 23.94
N TYR A 756 9.36 -12.91 24.13
CA TYR A 756 7.93 -13.15 24.17
C TYR A 756 7.36 -13.03 25.60
N PRO A 757 6.09 -12.62 25.73
CA PRO A 757 5.23 -12.18 24.64
C PRO A 757 5.55 -10.74 24.17
N VAL A 758 5.31 -10.46 22.89
CA VAL A 758 5.55 -9.15 22.27
C VAL A 758 4.28 -8.28 22.32
N PRO A 759 4.38 -6.94 22.43
CA PRO A 759 3.23 -6.05 22.31
C PRO A 759 2.52 -6.19 20.96
N TYR A 760 1.18 -6.32 20.99
CA TYR A 760 0.35 -6.53 19.80
C TYR A 760 -0.96 -5.75 19.93
N THR A 761 -1.25 -4.80 19.05
CA THR A 761 -2.50 -4.01 19.13
C THR A 761 -3.45 -4.39 18.01
N VAL A 762 -4.65 -4.87 18.37
CA VAL A 762 -5.71 -5.14 17.38
C VAL A 762 -6.58 -3.89 17.21
N TRP A 763 -6.66 -3.39 15.99
CA TRP A 763 -7.51 -2.26 15.63
C TRP A 763 -8.87 -2.76 15.14
N LYS A 764 -9.94 -2.18 15.69
CA LYS A 764 -11.33 -2.48 15.35
C LYS A 764 -12.07 -1.21 14.96
N LYS A 765 -12.94 -1.26 13.95
CA LYS A 765 -13.83 -0.14 13.63
C LYS A 765 -14.92 0.00 14.69
N LYS A 766 -15.19 1.23 15.15
CA LYS A 766 -16.39 1.49 15.96
C LYS A 766 -17.64 1.36 15.09
N LYS A 767 -18.73 0.86 15.67
CA LYS A 767 -20.01 0.69 14.96
C LYS A 767 -20.46 2.04 14.37
N GLY A 768 -20.80 2.04 13.08
CA GLY A 768 -21.25 3.24 12.35
C GLY A 768 -20.17 4.27 11.97
N ALA A 769 -18.95 4.15 12.50
CA ALA A 769 -17.87 5.07 12.18
C ALA A 769 -17.35 4.82 10.75
N ARG A 770 -16.98 5.90 10.06
CA ARG A 770 -16.41 5.87 8.71
C ARG A 770 -15.17 6.75 8.67
N PHE A 771 -14.14 6.23 8.02
CA PHE A 771 -12.97 6.96 7.58
C PHE A 771 -12.63 6.45 6.18
N ASN A 772 -11.88 7.22 5.42
CA ASN A 772 -11.49 6.87 4.07
C ASN A 772 -9.97 6.98 3.91
N TYR A 773 -9.52 6.84 2.67
CA TYR A 773 -8.11 6.93 2.29
C TYR A 773 -7.44 8.26 2.68
N ASP A 774 -8.21 9.35 2.64
CA ASP A 774 -7.76 10.73 2.86
C ASP A 774 -7.96 11.22 4.32
N SER A 775 -8.46 10.35 5.21
CA SER A 775 -8.70 10.71 6.62
C SER A 775 -7.41 10.98 7.38
N THR A 776 -7.48 11.84 8.41
CA THR A 776 -6.33 12.09 9.29
C THR A 776 -6.14 10.96 10.31
N LEU A 777 -4.95 10.89 10.92
CA LEU A 777 -4.70 9.90 11.97
C LEU A 777 -5.61 10.11 13.19
N GLU A 778 -5.92 11.35 13.57
CA GLU A 778 -6.85 11.65 14.65
C GLU A 778 -8.27 11.14 14.34
N GLU A 779 -8.75 11.35 13.12
CA GLU A 779 -10.04 10.85 12.66
C GLU A 779 -10.09 9.33 12.75
N VAL A 780 -9.06 8.64 12.25
CA VAL A 780 -8.97 7.17 12.32
C VAL A 780 -8.90 6.69 13.77
N ILE A 781 -8.11 7.33 14.64
CA ILE A 781 -8.05 6.99 16.07
C ILE A 781 -9.42 7.19 16.74
N SER A 782 -10.15 8.24 16.38
CA SER A 782 -11.48 8.53 16.93
C SER A 782 -12.52 7.51 16.47
N ALA A 783 -12.41 7.03 15.22
CA ALA A 783 -13.29 6.07 14.58
C ALA A 783 -13.00 4.61 14.94
N THR A 784 -11.94 4.34 15.71
CA THR A 784 -11.47 2.98 16.00
C THR A 784 -11.28 2.71 17.50
N LYS A 785 -11.44 1.44 17.88
CA LYS A 785 -11.07 0.89 19.19
C LYS A 785 -9.75 0.13 19.02
N ARG A 786 -8.83 0.30 19.97
CA ARG A 786 -7.53 -0.39 19.99
C ARG A 786 -7.49 -1.34 21.16
N LEU A 787 -7.31 -2.62 20.90
CA LEU A 787 -7.21 -3.67 21.92
C LEU A 787 -5.72 -3.96 22.16
N ASN A 788 -5.23 -3.65 23.36
CA ASN A 788 -3.82 -3.84 23.73
C ASN A 788 -3.59 -5.30 24.15
N PHE A 789 -3.22 -6.12 23.17
CA PHE A 789 -2.94 -7.54 23.32
C PHE A 789 -1.43 -7.80 23.35
N TYR A 790 -1.12 -9.08 23.45
CA TYR A 790 0.21 -9.64 23.41
C TYR A 790 0.26 -10.79 22.42
N ALA A 791 1.42 -11.03 21.81
CA ALA A 791 1.62 -12.13 20.89
C ALA A 791 2.78 -13.05 21.31
N GLU A 792 2.63 -14.36 21.14
CA GLU A 792 3.68 -15.35 21.38
C GLU A 792 3.51 -16.60 20.49
N PRO A 793 4.58 -17.35 20.18
CA PRO A 793 4.50 -18.54 19.34
C PRO A 793 3.59 -19.61 19.95
N VAL A 794 2.73 -20.24 19.15
CA VAL A 794 1.79 -21.28 19.62
C VAL A 794 2.51 -22.49 20.19
N ASP A 795 3.69 -22.81 19.66
CA ASP A 795 4.60 -23.81 20.20
C ASP A 795 5.76 -23.10 20.94
N PRO A 796 5.90 -23.27 22.27
CA PRO A 796 7.00 -22.67 23.03
C PRO A 796 8.40 -23.16 22.59
N ASP A 797 8.48 -24.38 22.05
CA ASP A 797 9.74 -25.02 21.66
C ASP A 797 10.12 -24.69 20.20
N ASP A 798 9.16 -24.17 19.42
CA ASP A 798 9.39 -23.64 18.07
C ASP A 798 9.03 -22.14 17.99
N PRO A 799 10.02 -21.22 18.11
CA PRO A 799 9.78 -19.79 18.00
C PRO A 799 9.31 -19.33 16.60
N THR A 800 9.38 -20.21 15.59
CA THR A 800 8.89 -19.95 14.23
C THR A 800 7.44 -20.38 14.03
N SER A 801 6.81 -20.98 15.04
CA SER A 801 5.40 -21.35 15.00
C SER A 801 4.49 -20.11 14.94
N PRO A 802 3.25 -20.24 14.41
CA PRO A 802 2.28 -19.15 14.35
C PRO A 802 2.05 -18.45 15.69
N TRP A 803 1.78 -17.16 15.69
CA TRP A 803 1.51 -16.43 16.92
C TRP A 803 0.07 -16.61 17.44
N LEU A 804 -0.04 -16.86 18.74
CA LEU A 804 -1.23 -16.63 19.56
C LEU A 804 -1.34 -15.16 19.93
N THR A 805 -2.51 -14.56 19.79
CA THR A 805 -2.74 -13.16 20.18
C THR A 805 -3.92 -13.05 21.15
N ALA A 806 -3.69 -12.54 22.35
CA ALA A 806 -4.74 -12.31 23.35
C ALA A 806 -4.28 -11.34 24.44
N ARG A 807 -5.16 -11.06 25.41
CA ARG A 807 -4.76 -10.44 26.68
C ARG A 807 -3.76 -11.33 27.42
N ARG A 808 -2.89 -10.73 28.23
CA ARG A 808 -1.80 -11.46 28.90
C ARG A 808 -2.29 -12.59 29.81
N GLN A 809 -3.41 -12.38 30.51
CA GLN A 809 -3.99 -13.41 31.38
C GLN A 809 -4.64 -14.54 30.57
N ALA A 810 -5.39 -14.17 29.53
CA ALA A 810 -5.98 -15.13 28.59
C ALA A 810 -4.91 -15.98 27.87
N LEU A 811 -3.74 -15.44 27.50
CA LEU A 811 -2.65 -16.25 26.93
C LEU A 811 -2.20 -17.36 27.89
N ARG A 812 -2.02 -17.05 29.17
CA ARG A 812 -1.64 -18.06 30.19
C ARG A 812 -2.69 -19.15 30.34
N ALA A 813 -3.96 -18.78 30.28
CA ALA A 813 -5.06 -19.73 30.37
C ALA A 813 -5.16 -20.60 29.10
N VAL A 814 -5.07 -20.00 27.91
CA VAL A 814 -5.07 -20.70 26.61
C VAL A 814 -3.93 -21.71 26.52
N ARG A 815 -2.75 -21.42 27.10
CA ARG A 815 -1.63 -22.39 27.15
C ARG A 815 -2.00 -23.73 27.78
N LYS A 816 -2.91 -23.76 28.76
CA LYS A 816 -3.37 -25.00 29.39
C LYS A 816 -4.21 -25.88 28.44
N VAL A 817 -4.82 -25.24 27.44
CA VAL A 817 -5.65 -25.88 26.40
C VAL A 817 -4.78 -26.43 25.27
N LEU A 818 -3.58 -25.90 25.06
CA LEU A 818 -2.72 -26.29 23.95
C LEU A 818 -2.09 -27.67 24.17
N GLY A 819 -2.01 -28.45 23.10
CA GLY A 819 -1.40 -29.78 23.09
C GLY A 819 -1.97 -30.64 21.98
N LYS A 820 -1.52 -31.89 21.88
CA LYS A 820 -2.04 -32.80 20.86
C LYS A 820 -3.37 -33.41 21.31
N SER A 821 -4.39 -33.40 20.45
CA SER A 821 -5.65 -34.11 20.70
C SER A 821 -5.52 -35.62 20.50
N ASP A 822 -6.35 -36.39 21.21
CA ASP A 822 -6.58 -37.81 20.93
C ASP A 822 -7.45 -38.03 19.67
N TYR A 823 -8.15 -36.99 19.22
CA TYR A 823 -8.99 -37.03 18.02
C TYR A 823 -8.23 -36.63 16.75
N LYS A 824 -8.68 -37.17 15.62
CA LYS A 824 -8.14 -36.85 14.30
C LYS A 824 -9.20 -36.19 13.43
N ALA A 825 -8.87 -35.04 12.85
CA ALA A 825 -9.73 -34.33 11.93
C ALA A 825 -9.45 -34.68 10.47
N HIS A 826 -10.48 -34.56 9.65
CA HIS A 826 -10.52 -34.90 8.24
C HIS A 826 -11.17 -33.77 7.44
N GLU A 827 -10.59 -33.42 6.29
CA GLU A 827 -11.29 -32.56 5.31
C GLU A 827 -12.48 -33.31 4.71
N GLY A 828 -13.54 -32.58 4.39
CA GLY A 828 -14.68 -33.11 3.65
C GLY A 828 -14.36 -33.48 2.20
N VAL A 829 -15.34 -34.09 1.53
CA VAL A 829 -15.13 -34.69 0.21
C VAL A 829 -14.89 -33.63 -0.86
N ASN A 830 -13.87 -33.84 -1.71
CA ASN A 830 -13.46 -32.90 -2.75
C ASN A 830 -13.70 -33.49 -4.15
N THR A 831 -14.65 -32.90 -4.88
CA THR A 831 -15.04 -33.33 -6.23
C THR A 831 -14.04 -32.92 -7.33
N GLY A 832 -12.96 -32.21 -6.97
CA GLY A 832 -11.97 -31.69 -7.91
C GLY A 832 -12.48 -30.55 -8.79
N GLY A 833 -13.44 -29.76 -8.29
CA GLY A 833 -14.05 -28.65 -9.01
C GLY A 833 -15.21 -29.03 -9.92
N ALA A 834 -15.77 -30.24 -9.76
CA ALA A 834 -16.93 -30.73 -10.50
C ALA A 834 -18.18 -30.84 -9.61
N ASN A 835 -18.35 -29.89 -8.68
CA ASN A 835 -19.48 -29.86 -7.75
C ASN A 835 -20.83 -29.99 -8.48
N SER A 836 -20.99 -29.33 -9.63
CA SER A 836 -22.21 -29.39 -10.44
C SER A 836 -22.50 -30.74 -11.10
N VAL A 837 -21.59 -31.71 -11.04
CA VAL A 837 -21.85 -33.09 -11.51
C VAL A 837 -22.29 -33.98 -10.35
N TYR A 838 -21.73 -33.79 -9.16
CA TYR A 838 -21.95 -34.68 -8.02
C TYR A 838 -23.00 -34.17 -7.03
N TRP A 839 -23.24 -32.86 -6.96
CA TRP A 839 -24.27 -32.28 -6.09
C TRP A 839 -25.62 -32.29 -6.80
N MET A 840 -26.65 -32.75 -6.10
CA MET A 840 -27.94 -33.08 -6.69
C MET A 840 -29.11 -32.70 -5.78
N GLU A 841 -30.27 -32.53 -6.39
CA GLU A 841 -31.58 -32.50 -5.76
C GLU A 841 -32.35 -33.75 -6.18
N ILE A 842 -33.10 -34.35 -5.25
CA ILE A 842 -34.05 -35.42 -5.58
C ILE A 842 -35.35 -34.75 -6.00
N VAL A 843 -35.73 -34.93 -7.27
CA VAL A 843 -36.95 -34.35 -7.86
C VAL A 843 -38.16 -35.24 -7.57
N LEU A 844 -37.99 -36.55 -7.73
CA LEU A 844 -39.07 -37.53 -7.57
C LEU A 844 -38.52 -38.90 -7.19
N LYS A 845 -39.15 -39.58 -6.23
CA LYS A 845 -38.95 -41.03 -5.99
C LYS A 845 -39.92 -41.80 -6.88
N ARG A 846 -39.42 -42.69 -7.74
CA ARG A 846 -40.27 -43.47 -8.66
C ARG A 846 -40.80 -44.74 -7.96
N PRO A 847 -41.98 -45.25 -8.36
CA PRO A 847 -42.54 -46.48 -7.80
C PRO A 847 -41.67 -47.74 -8.04
N ASP A 848 -40.80 -47.73 -9.05
CA ASP A 848 -39.89 -48.83 -9.39
C ASP A 848 -38.58 -48.84 -8.58
N GLY A 849 -38.45 -47.96 -7.58
CA GLY A 849 -37.28 -47.89 -6.70
C GLY A 849 -36.16 -46.97 -7.18
N LEU A 850 -36.22 -46.47 -8.42
CA LEU A 850 -35.28 -45.44 -8.90
C LEU A 850 -35.63 -44.05 -8.36
N VAL A 851 -34.66 -43.15 -8.38
CA VAL A 851 -34.86 -41.73 -8.02
C VAL A 851 -34.48 -40.83 -9.16
N VAL A 852 -35.37 -39.89 -9.50
CA VAL A 852 -35.10 -38.83 -10.46
C VAL A 852 -34.33 -37.74 -9.75
N VAL A 853 -33.09 -37.51 -10.18
CA VAL A 853 -32.21 -36.48 -9.66
C VAL A 853 -31.99 -35.40 -10.68
N ARG A 854 -31.73 -34.19 -10.19
CA ARG A 854 -31.26 -33.06 -10.99
C ARG A 854 -29.98 -32.52 -10.38
N ASN A 855 -28.96 -32.31 -11.19
CA ASN A 855 -27.69 -31.78 -10.71
C ASN A 855 -27.77 -30.27 -10.40
N ILE A 856 -27.06 -29.82 -9.37
CA ILE A 856 -27.07 -28.42 -8.92
C ILE A 856 -26.02 -27.63 -9.70
N THR A 857 -26.46 -26.78 -10.63
CA THR A 857 -25.58 -25.97 -11.48
C THR A 857 -25.42 -24.52 -11.00
N GLU A 858 -26.23 -24.09 -10.05
CA GLU A 858 -26.19 -22.75 -9.47
C GLU A 858 -24.81 -22.47 -8.82
N GLY A 859 -24.19 -21.35 -9.18
CA GLY A 859 -22.85 -20.97 -8.70
C GLY A 859 -21.69 -21.75 -9.32
N ALA A 860 -21.94 -22.68 -10.25
CA ALA A 860 -20.88 -23.49 -10.86
C ALA A 860 -20.02 -22.65 -11.84
N LYS A 861 -18.70 -22.64 -11.60
CA LYS A 861 -17.73 -22.00 -12.51
C LYS A 861 -17.42 -22.86 -13.74
N LYS A 862 -17.66 -24.18 -13.67
CA LYS A 862 -17.37 -25.19 -14.69
C LYS A 862 -18.55 -26.16 -14.78
N VAL A 863 -18.85 -26.68 -15.98
CA VAL A 863 -20.00 -27.56 -16.28
C VAL A 863 -21.33 -26.95 -15.80
N LYS A 864 -21.95 -26.17 -16.68
CA LYS A 864 -23.23 -25.47 -16.43
C LYS A 864 -24.43 -26.14 -17.11
N VAL A 865 -24.26 -27.39 -17.54
CA VAL A 865 -25.34 -28.15 -18.16
C VAL A 865 -26.15 -28.81 -17.06
N GLU A 866 -27.43 -28.47 -17.00
CA GLU A 866 -28.40 -29.13 -16.13
C GLU A 866 -28.89 -30.41 -16.79
N VAL A 867 -28.87 -31.50 -16.03
CA VAL A 867 -29.25 -32.85 -16.44
C VAL A 867 -30.19 -33.41 -15.38
N THR A 868 -31.33 -33.92 -15.83
CA THR A 868 -32.29 -34.62 -14.99
C THR A 868 -32.36 -36.07 -15.44
N GLU A 869 -32.02 -37.02 -14.56
CA GLU A 869 -31.90 -38.43 -14.90
C GLU A 869 -32.44 -39.32 -13.77
N ALA A 870 -32.95 -40.50 -14.10
CA ALA A 870 -33.32 -41.51 -13.11
C ALA A 870 -32.11 -42.39 -12.79
N ILE A 871 -31.69 -42.44 -11.52
CA ILE A 871 -30.53 -43.22 -11.06
C ILE A 871 -30.88 -44.14 -9.88
N GLU A 872 -29.98 -45.08 -9.59
CA GLU A 872 -30.04 -45.91 -8.39
C GLU A 872 -29.84 -45.06 -7.12
N PRO A 873 -30.64 -45.25 -6.06
CA PRO A 873 -30.57 -44.42 -4.86
C PRO A 873 -29.38 -44.74 -3.95
N ASP A 874 -28.75 -45.91 -4.09
CA ASP A 874 -27.75 -46.47 -3.16
C ASP A 874 -26.53 -45.56 -2.98
N LEU A 875 -26.08 -44.91 -4.05
CA LEU A 875 -24.90 -44.02 -4.06
C LEU A 875 -25.22 -42.55 -3.72
N LEU A 876 -26.49 -42.22 -3.45
CA LEU A 876 -26.89 -40.87 -3.07
C LEU A 876 -26.88 -40.69 -1.56
N TYR A 877 -26.15 -39.70 -1.08
CA TYR A 877 -26.07 -39.39 0.35
C TYR A 877 -26.50 -37.93 0.62
N PRO A 878 -27.09 -37.63 1.79
CA PRO A 878 -27.33 -36.26 2.19
C PRO A 878 -26.02 -35.45 2.21
N LEU A 879 -25.99 -34.31 1.54
CA LEU A 879 -24.83 -33.44 1.44
C LEU A 879 -24.92 -32.31 2.48
N LEU A 880 -23.79 -32.07 3.15
CA LEU A 880 -23.60 -30.94 4.05
C LEU A 880 -22.52 -30.01 3.49
N ARG A 881 -22.88 -28.75 3.28
CA ARG A 881 -21.98 -27.69 2.78
C ARG A 881 -21.64 -26.70 3.89
N GLY A 882 -20.62 -25.86 3.69
CA GLY A 882 -20.24 -24.81 4.65
C GLY A 882 -21.40 -23.89 5.07
N ARG A 883 -22.35 -23.61 4.17
CA ARG A 883 -23.55 -22.80 4.47
C ARG A 883 -24.61 -23.52 5.31
N ASP A 884 -24.52 -24.84 5.40
CA ASP A 884 -25.47 -25.73 6.06
C ASP A 884 -25.13 -25.95 7.54
N VAL A 885 -23.95 -25.47 7.99
CA VAL A 885 -23.45 -25.64 9.35
C VAL A 885 -23.40 -24.30 10.08
N LYS A 886 -24.01 -24.27 11.25
CA LYS A 886 -23.92 -23.22 12.27
C LYS A 886 -23.51 -23.85 13.60
N ARG A 887 -23.14 -23.03 14.58
CA ARG A 887 -22.84 -23.49 15.94
C ARG A 887 -24.07 -24.26 16.48
N TRP A 888 -23.85 -25.51 16.91
CA TRP A 888 -24.89 -26.43 17.42
C TRP A 888 -25.97 -26.87 16.43
N ARG A 889 -25.85 -26.55 15.13
CA ARG A 889 -26.89 -26.87 14.14
C ARG A 889 -26.30 -27.18 12.78
N ALA A 890 -26.62 -28.36 12.26
CA ALA A 890 -26.26 -28.79 10.91
C ALA A 890 -27.48 -29.42 10.21
N GLU A 891 -27.85 -28.90 9.05
CA GLU A 891 -29.01 -29.36 8.28
C GLU A 891 -28.66 -29.52 6.81
N THR A 892 -28.76 -30.74 6.30
CA THR A 892 -28.44 -31.04 4.90
C THR A 892 -29.43 -30.35 3.95
N SER A 893 -28.93 -29.65 2.94
CA SER A 893 -29.75 -28.91 1.97
C SER A 893 -29.66 -29.43 0.54
N ALA A 894 -28.93 -30.52 0.32
CA ALA A 894 -28.76 -31.16 -0.99
C ALA A 894 -28.38 -32.64 -0.81
N TRP A 895 -28.18 -33.32 -1.94
CA TRP A 895 -27.64 -34.68 -2.01
C TRP A 895 -26.31 -34.67 -2.75
N ILE A 896 -25.46 -35.67 -2.49
CA ILE A 896 -24.22 -35.91 -3.22
C ILE A 896 -24.20 -37.35 -3.73
N LEU A 897 -23.78 -37.50 -4.98
CA LEU A 897 -23.47 -38.79 -5.58
C LEU A 897 -22.05 -39.21 -5.20
N LEU A 898 -21.91 -40.20 -4.32
CA LEU A 898 -20.61 -40.76 -3.93
C LEU A 898 -20.30 -42.04 -4.70
N THR A 899 -19.17 -42.07 -5.39
CA THR A 899 -18.73 -43.24 -6.16
C THR A 899 -17.88 -44.23 -5.35
N HIS A 900 -18.09 -44.26 -4.04
CA HIS A 900 -17.35 -45.05 -3.06
C HIS A 900 -18.33 -45.72 -2.11
N GLU A 901 -17.99 -46.90 -1.61
CA GLU A 901 -18.75 -47.62 -0.58
C GLU A 901 -17.92 -47.76 0.71
N PRO A 902 -18.57 -47.97 1.88
CA PRO A 902 -17.87 -48.26 3.12
C PRO A 902 -16.93 -49.47 2.99
N GLY A 903 -15.72 -49.39 3.58
CA GLY A 903 -14.73 -50.48 3.56
C GLY A 903 -13.80 -50.47 2.34
N MET A 904 -14.02 -49.57 1.37
CA MET A 904 -13.16 -49.45 0.18
C MET A 904 -11.90 -48.60 0.42
N ARG A 905 -11.69 -48.09 1.64
CA ARG A 905 -10.64 -47.12 1.97
C ARG A 905 -10.73 -45.92 1.00
N LEU A 906 -9.62 -45.52 0.38
CA LEU A 906 -9.53 -44.37 -0.52
C LEU A 906 -9.86 -44.69 -2.00
N LYS A 907 -10.45 -45.85 -2.30
CA LYS A 907 -10.67 -46.31 -3.69
C LYS A 907 -12.14 -46.18 -4.09
N ALA A 908 -12.38 -45.61 -5.27
CA ALA A 908 -13.70 -45.61 -5.90
C ALA A 908 -14.11 -47.00 -6.39
N ILE A 909 -15.41 -47.20 -6.56
CA ILE A 909 -15.99 -48.42 -7.14
C ILE A 909 -15.37 -48.66 -8.53
N PRO A 910 -14.79 -49.86 -8.80
CA PRO A 910 -14.24 -50.20 -10.12
C PRO A 910 -15.26 -50.05 -11.25
N GLU A 911 -14.81 -49.63 -12.44
CA GLU A 911 -15.71 -49.31 -13.56
C GLU A 911 -16.63 -50.48 -13.97
N LYS A 912 -16.10 -51.70 -14.02
CA LYS A 912 -16.92 -52.90 -14.30
C LYS A 912 -18.00 -53.12 -13.25
N GLU A 913 -17.69 -52.86 -11.99
CA GLU A 913 -18.65 -53.03 -10.89
C GLU A 913 -19.72 -51.95 -10.91
N MET A 914 -19.34 -50.69 -11.19
CA MET A 914 -20.28 -49.59 -11.39
C MET A 914 -21.24 -49.86 -12.56
N GLN A 915 -20.74 -50.42 -13.67
CA GLN A 915 -21.55 -50.79 -14.84
C GLN A 915 -22.58 -51.90 -14.53
N VAL A 916 -22.23 -52.84 -13.66
CA VAL A 916 -23.09 -53.98 -13.32
C VAL A 916 -24.12 -53.63 -12.25
N LYS A 917 -23.68 -52.99 -11.16
CA LYS A 917 -24.54 -52.68 -10.01
C LYS A 917 -25.32 -51.38 -10.16
N TYR A 918 -24.74 -50.38 -10.82
CA TYR A 918 -25.28 -49.03 -10.91
C TYR A 918 -25.31 -48.51 -12.37
N PRO A 919 -25.95 -49.23 -13.32
CA PRO A 919 -25.90 -48.90 -14.74
C PRO A 919 -26.45 -47.52 -15.09
N ARG A 920 -27.49 -47.04 -14.39
CA ARG A 920 -28.06 -45.70 -14.64
C ARG A 920 -27.14 -44.61 -14.12
N THR A 921 -26.58 -44.79 -12.92
CA THR A 921 -25.57 -43.89 -12.35
C THR A 921 -24.33 -43.80 -13.24
N TYR A 922 -23.85 -44.95 -13.75
CA TYR A 922 -22.74 -44.98 -14.72
C TYR A 922 -23.11 -44.21 -15.99
N GLY A 923 -24.31 -44.43 -16.54
CA GLY A 923 -24.83 -43.70 -17.70
C GLY A 923 -24.83 -42.18 -17.48
N TYR A 924 -25.32 -41.71 -16.33
CA TYR A 924 -25.27 -40.30 -15.93
C TYR A 924 -23.83 -39.77 -15.90
N LEU A 925 -22.92 -40.43 -15.18
CA LEU A 925 -21.52 -40.00 -15.07
C LEU A 925 -20.80 -39.97 -16.42
N LYS A 926 -21.12 -40.92 -17.31
CA LYS A 926 -20.52 -41.03 -18.65
C LYS A 926 -20.78 -39.80 -19.51
N GLN A 927 -21.93 -39.14 -19.36
CA GLN A 927 -22.24 -37.87 -20.05
C GLN A 927 -21.22 -36.76 -19.73
N PHE A 928 -20.60 -36.82 -18.54
CA PHE A 928 -19.62 -35.84 -18.06
C PHE A 928 -18.16 -36.31 -18.14
N GLU A 929 -17.87 -37.48 -18.74
CA GLU A 929 -16.54 -38.10 -18.71
C GLU A 929 -15.41 -37.16 -19.15
N SER A 930 -15.63 -36.42 -20.24
CA SER A 930 -14.63 -35.47 -20.77
C SER A 930 -14.33 -34.32 -19.79
N ALA A 931 -15.33 -33.84 -19.05
CA ALA A 931 -15.16 -32.82 -18.02
C ALA A 931 -14.48 -33.38 -16.78
N LEU A 932 -14.86 -34.58 -16.35
CA LEU A 932 -14.30 -35.26 -15.17
C LEU A 932 -12.83 -35.64 -15.36
N LYS A 933 -12.40 -36.03 -16.57
CA LYS A 933 -10.99 -36.30 -16.90
C LYS A 933 -10.11 -35.05 -16.93
N ARG A 934 -10.67 -33.86 -17.21
CA ARG A 934 -9.95 -32.57 -17.32
C ARG A 934 -9.92 -31.78 -16.01
N ARG A 935 -10.27 -32.40 -14.87
CA ARG A 935 -10.22 -31.73 -13.56
C ARG A 935 -8.78 -31.35 -13.21
N ALA A 936 -8.57 -30.07 -12.95
CA ALA A 936 -7.26 -29.49 -12.62
C ALA A 936 -6.84 -29.70 -11.15
N SER A 937 -7.73 -30.24 -10.31
CA SER A 937 -7.37 -30.61 -8.93
C SER A 937 -6.26 -31.66 -8.96
N ARG A 938 -5.08 -31.33 -8.41
CA ARG A 938 -3.90 -32.19 -8.44
C ARG A 938 -4.17 -33.54 -7.76
N GLY A 939 -4.92 -33.55 -6.64
CA GLY A 939 -5.31 -34.79 -5.96
C GLY A 939 -6.11 -35.75 -6.85
N VAL A 940 -7.11 -35.22 -7.58
CA VAL A 940 -7.87 -36.03 -8.55
C VAL A 940 -7.03 -36.39 -9.77
N SER A 941 -6.27 -35.45 -10.32
CA SER A 941 -5.40 -35.67 -11.48
C SER A 941 -4.38 -36.78 -11.23
N ASP A 942 -3.76 -36.80 -10.04
CA ASP A 942 -2.76 -37.80 -9.67
C ASP A 942 -3.40 -39.19 -9.48
N MET A 943 -4.62 -39.27 -8.94
CA MET A 943 -5.36 -40.54 -8.87
C MET A 943 -5.71 -41.08 -10.26
N LEU A 944 -6.15 -40.20 -11.18
CA LEU A 944 -6.45 -40.58 -12.56
C LEU A 944 -5.21 -41.10 -13.30
N LYS A 945 -4.05 -40.44 -13.13
CA LYS A 945 -2.77 -40.91 -13.68
C LYS A 945 -2.36 -42.28 -13.15
N LYS A 946 -2.75 -42.60 -11.90
CA LYS A 946 -2.53 -43.91 -11.26
C LYS A 946 -3.59 -44.96 -11.63
N GLY A 947 -4.47 -44.67 -12.59
CA GLY A 947 -5.47 -45.61 -13.10
C GLY A 947 -6.78 -45.66 -12.31
N ALA A 948 -7.07 -44.65 -11.47
CA ALA A 948 -8.38 -44.55 -10.84
C ALA A 948 -9.49 -44.29 -11.89
N PRO A 949 -10.73 -44.76 -11.66
CA PRO A 949 -11.86 -44.48 -12.56
C PRO A 949 -12.08 -42.97 -12.78
N PHE A 950 -12.56 -42.59 -13.96
CA PHE A 950 -12.72 -41.18 -14.34
C PHE A 950 -13.62 -40.36 -13.41
N TYR A 951 -14.55 -41.04 -12.72
CA TYR A 951 -15.51 -40.47 -11.78
C TYR A 951 -15.04 -40.46 -10.32
N THR A 952 -13.76 -40.76 -10.04
CA THR A 952 -13.22 -40.74 -8.67
C THR A 952 -13.38 -39.38 -7.99
N ILE A 953 -13.44 -39.40 -6.65
CA ILE A 953 -13.59 -38.24 -5.75
C ILE A 953 -12.45 -38.30 -4.73
N PHE A 954 -11.88 -37.16 -4.35
CA PHE A 954 -10.78 -37.09 -3.37
C PHE A 954 -11.33 -36.88 -1.95
N GLY A 955 -10.60 -37.33 -0.93
CA GLY A 955 -10.99 -37.15 0.48
C GLY A 955 -12.14 -38.06 0.94
N VAL A 956 -12.32 -39.21 0.29
CA VAL A 956 -13.31 -40.22 0.68
C VAL A 956 -12.59 -41.42 1.27
N GLY A 957 -12.91 -41.78 2.51
CA GLY A 957 -12.38 -42.96 3.20
C GLY A 957 -13.40 -43.57 4.16
N ASP A 958 -13.00 -44.58 4.92
CA ASP A 958 -13.92 -45.26 5.85
C ASP A 958 -14.48 -44.29 6.92
N TYR A 959 -13.66 -43.32 7.36
CA TYR A 959 -14.04 -42.21 8.24
C TYR A 959 -15.19 -41.35 7.67
N THR A 960 -15.31 -41.24 6.34
CA THR A 960 -16.40 -40.51 5.68
C THR A 960 -17.77 -41.13 5.98
N PHE A 961 -17.82 -42.44 6.25
CA PHE A 961 -19.05 -43.18 6.50
C PHE A 961 -19.38 -43.39 7.98
N ALA A 962 -18.60 -42.79 8.89
CA ALA A 962 -18.80 -42.93 10.33
C ALA A 962 -20.22 -42.55 10.79
N PRO A 963 -20.76 -43.23 11.81
CA PRO A 963 -22.15 -43.06 12.20
C PRO A 963 -22.48 -41.75 12.87
N TRP A 964 -21.52 -41.23 13.62
CA TRP A 964 -21.57 -39.91 14.21
C TRP A 964 -20.37 -39.13 13.71
N LYS A 965 -20.56 -37.83 13.49
CA LYS A 965 -19.45 -36.94 13.18
C LYS A 965 -19.66 -35.61 13.88
N VAL A 966 -18.56 -34.98 14.27
CA VAL A 966 -18.55 -33.57 14.67
C VAL A 966 -17.97 -32.77 13.53
N VAL A 967 -18.72 -31.80 13.01
CA VAL A 967 -18.38 -31.02 11.81
C VAL A 967 -18.24 -29.55 12.16
N TRP A 968 -17.34 -28.84 11.50
CA TRP A 968 -17.25 -27.38 11.54
C TRP A 968 -16.83 -26.82 10.17
N ARG A 969 -17.01 -25.51 10.01
CA ARG A 969 -16.70 -24.80 8.76
C ARG A 969 -15.21 -24.55 8.62
N GLU A 970 -14.64 -24.93 7.48
CA GLU A 970 -13.25 -24.64 7.10
C GLU A 970 -13.05 -23.17 6.72
N VAL A 971 -14.09 -22.43 6.33
CA VAL A 971 -14.00 -20.98 6.10
C VAL A 971 -14.77 -20.24 7.19
N SER A 972 -14.05 -19.93 8.27
CA SER A 972 -14.56 -19.28 9.48
C SER A 972 -13.41 -18.72 10.34
N ASN A 973 -13.59 -17.54 10.93
CA ASN A 973 -12.62 -16.99 11.89
C ASN A 973 -12.74 -17.58 13.30
N SER A 974 -13.68 -18.51 13.52
CA SER A 974 -13.92 -19.22 14.77
C SER A 974 -14.29 -20.67 14.48
N ILE A 975 -14.29 -21.53 15.49
CA ILE A 975 -14.79 -22.90 15.37
C ILE A 975 -16.27 -22.94 15.74
N ASN A 976 -17.11 -23.34 14.79
CA ASN A 976 -18.55 -23.47 14.94
C ASN A 976 -18.90 -24.93 14.67
N ALA A 977 -18.89 -25.75 15.72
CA ALA A 977 -19.08 -27.18 15.62
C ALA A 977 -20.55 -27.59 15.77
N ALA A 978 -20.94 -28.67 15.11
CA ALA A 978 -22.24 -29.32 15.26
C ALA A 978 -22.09 -30.85 15.13
N VAL A 979 -22.98 -31.59 15.76
CA VAL A 979 -23.07 -33.05 15.61
C VAL A 979 -23.96 -33.39 14.41
N ILE A 980 -23.51 -34.35 13.61
CA ILE A 980 -24.33 -34.99 12.57
C ILE A 980 -24.38 -36.50 12.78
N PHE A 981 -25.50 -37.09 12.38
CA PHE A 981 -25.79 -38.50 12.60
C PHE A 981 -26.56 -39.10 11.41
N PHE A 982 -26.77 -40.42 11.46
CA PHE A 982 -27.56 -41.13 10.46
C PHE A 982 -29.02 -40.66 10.44
N LYS A 983 -29.48 -40.22 9.27
CA LYS A 983 -30.91 -39.95 9.02
C LYS A 983 -31.39 -40.86 7.91
N GLU A 984 -32.49 -41.57 8.13
CA GLU A 984 -33.08 -42.50 7.13
C GLU A 984 -32.06 -43.53 6.60
N ASN A 985 -31.26 -44.13 7.49
CA ASN A 985 -30.21 -45.11 7.16
C ASN A 985 -29.05 -44.59 6.27
N LYS A 986 -28.90 -43.27 6.07
CA LYS A 986 -27.70 -42.68 5.44
C LYS A 986 -27.03 -41.64 6.32
N CYS A 987 -25.70 -41.65 6.33
CA CYS A 987 -24.91 -40.62 7.01
C CYS A 987 -24.80 -39.38 6.12
N ALA A 988 -24.80 -38.19 6.74
CA ALA A 988 -24.52 -36.96 6.02
C ALA A 988 -23.04 -36.86 5.66
N ILE A 989 -22.76 -36.34 4.47
CA ILE A 989 -21.43 -36.25 3.88
C ILE A 989 -20.99 -34.79 3.85
N PRO A 990 -19.96 -34.40 4.64
CA PRO A 990 -19.38 -33.07 4.59
C PRO A 990 -18.62 -32.87 3.28
N ASP A 991 -18.82 -31.73 2.63
CA ASP A 991 -18.02 -31.31 1.47
C ASP A 991 -16.69 -30.65 1.87
N HIS A 992 -15.81 -30.42 0.90
CA HIS A 992 -14.50 -29.79 1.10
C HIS A 992 -14.48 -28.42 1.82
N THR A 993 -15.63 -27.78 2.07
CA THR A 993 -15.71 -26.53 2.85
C THR A 993 -15.96 -26.78 4.35
N LEU A 994 -15.97 -28.05 4.75
CA LEU A 994 -16.13 -28.52 6.12
C LEU A 994 -14.96 -29.41 6.54
N VAL A 995 -14.67 -29.37 7.83
CA VAL A 995 -13.77 -30.30 8.52
C VAL A 995 -14.60 -31.12 9.50
N PHE A 996 -14.22 -32.38 9.72
CA PHE A 996 -14.94 -33.24 10.63
C PHE A 996 -14.05 -34.26 11.35
N VAL A 997 -14.58 -34.81 12.44
CA VAL A 997 -14.02 -35.95 13.18
C VAL A 997 -15.05 -37.08 13.15
N ASP A 998 -14.60 -38.30 12.87
CA ASP A 998 -15.44 -39.50 12.99
C ASP A 998 -15.61 -39.93 14.45
N CYS A 999 -16.84 -40.25 14.83
CA CYS A 999 -17.19 -40.75 16.16
C CYS A 999 -18.08 -42.00 16.04
N TYR A 1000 -18.02 -42.88 17.03
CA TYR A 1000 -18.72 -44.17 16.99
C TYR A 1000 -19.85 -44.29 18.02
N SER A 1001 -20.01 -43.31 18.91
CA SER A 1001 -21.19 -43.17 19.76
C SER A 1001 -21.74 -41.74 19.75
N GLU A 1002 -23.02 -41.62 20.10
CA GLU A 1002 -23.68 -40.33 20.26
C GLU A 1002 -23.03 -39.51 21.38
N GLU A 1003 -22.72 -40.17 22.50
CA GLU A 1003 -22.17 -39.52 23.68
C GLU A 1003 -20.79 -38.90 23.41
N GLU A 1004 -19.93 -39.63 22.68
CA GLU A 1004 -18.60 -39.18 22.27
C GLU A 1004 -18.70 -37.97 21.35
N ALA A 1005 -19.56 -38.02 20.34
CA ALA A 1005 -19.74 -36.92 19.40
C ALA A 1005 -20.24 -35.65 20.09
N HIS A 1006 -21.21 -35.80 21.00
CA HIS A 1006 -21.73 -34.67 21.77
C HIS A 1006 -20.71 -34.10 22.76
N PHE A 1007 -19.91 -34.95 23.42
CA PHE A 1007 -18.79 -34.50 24.25
C PHE A 1007 -17.79 -33.66 23.44
N LEU A 1008 -17.28 -34.20 22.33
CA LEU A 1008 -16.33 -33.49 21.49
C LEU A 1008 -16.91 -32.18 20.96
N CYS A 1009 -18.18 -32.17 20.53
CA CYS A 1009 -18.85 -30.97 20.07
C CYS A 1009 -18.98 -29.90 21.18
N ALA A 1010 -19.27 -30.29 22.43
CA ALA A 1010 -19.28 -29.36 23.56
C ALA A 1010 -17.90 -28.75 23.81
N VAL A 1011 -16.87 -29.58 23.82
CA VAL A 1011 -15.49 -29.14 24.03
C VAL A 1011 -15.05 -28.17 22.93
N LEU A 1012 -15.29 -28.49 21.65
CA LEU A 1012 -14.92 -27.64 20.52
C LEU A 1012 -15.64 -26.27 20.53
N ASN A 1013 -16.88 -26.22 20.98
CA ASN A 1013 -17.67 -24.98 21.05
C ASN A 1013 -17.49 -24.18 22.35
N SER A 1014 -16.70 -24.68 23.30
CA SER A 1014 -16.41 -24.00 24.57
C SER A 1014 -15.54 -22.75 24.36
N ALA A 1015 -15.68 -21.75 25.22
CA ALA A 1015 -14.89 -20.53 25.17
C ALA A 1015 -13.38 -20.78 25.23
N PRO A 1016 -12.82 -21.70 26.05
CA PRO A 1016 -11.39 -22.01 26.03
C PRO A 1016 -10.88 -22.47 24.67
N VAL A 1017 -11.60 -23.37 23.99
CA VAL A 1017 -11.20 -23.87 22.66
C VAL A 1017 -11.40 -22.82 21.59
N ARG A 1018 -12.56 -22.13 21.57
CA ARG A 1018 -12.81 -21.05 20.61
C ARG A 1018 -11.78 -19.94 20.72
N MET A 1019 -11.39 -19.57 21.94
CA MET A 1019 -10.34 -18.59 22.19
C MET A 1019 -8.97 -19.09 21.73
N ALA A 1020 -8.62 -20.34 22.03
CA ALA A 1020 -7.38 -20.95 21.56
C ALA A 1020 -7.31 -20.91 20.03
N VAL A 1021 -8.37 -21.34 19.35
CA VAL A 1021 -8.48 -21.29 17.88
C VAL A 1021 -8.33 -19.85 17.37
N GLN A 1022 -9.16 -18.92 17.84
CA GLN A 1022 -9.13 -17.51 17.40
C GLN A 1022 -7.79 -16.81 17.66
N ALA A 1023 -7.07 -17.22 18.70
CA ALA A 1023 -5.78 -16.63 19.03
C ALA A 1023 -4.75 -16.85 17.91
N TYR A 1024 -4.74 -18.02 17.23
CA TYR A 1024 -3.74 -18.31 16.18
C TYR A 1024 -4.29 -18.47 14.76
N ILE A 1025 -5.58 -18.76 14.54
CA ILE A 1025 -6.09 -18.94 13.18
C ILE A 1025 -6.43 -17.61 12.50
N VAL A 1026 -6.34 -17.65 11.16
CA VAL A 1026 -6.53 -16.50 10.26
C VAL A 1026 -7.94 -16.48 9.67
N LEU A 1027 -8.37 -17.59 9.08
CA LEU A 1027 -9.68 -17.78 8.42
C LEU A 1027 -10.04 -19.27 8.25
N HIS A 1028 -9.07 -20.17 8.45
CA HIS A 1028 -9.15 -21.57 8.09
C HIS A 1028 -8.87 -22.47 9.30
N PRO A 1029 -9.92 -22.91 10.03
CA PRO A 1029 -9.81 -23.94 11.04
C PRO A 1029 -9.64 -25.33 10.42
N ASP A 1030 -8.54 -25.55 9.71
CA ASP A 1030 -8.27 -26.83 9.03
C ASP A 1030 -8.07 -27.97 10.05
N PRO A 1031 -7.95 -29.25 9.62
CA PRO A 1031 -7.69 -30.37 10.53
C PRO A 1031 -6.53 -30.18 11.50
N HIS A 1032 -5.57 -29.31 11.14
CA HIS A 1032 -4.41 -28.99 11.95
C HIS A 1032 -4.74 -28.41 13.33
N ILE A 1033 -5.97 -27.93 13.57
CA ILE A 1033 -6.37 -27.43 14.89
C ILE A 1033 -6.18 -28.48 15.97
N LEU A 1034 -6.53 -29.74 15.69
CA LEU A 1034 -6.43 -30.83 16.66
C LEU A 1034 -4.98 -31.26 16.94
N GLU A 1035 -4.01 -30.75 16.18
CA GLU A 1035 -2.58 -30.91 16.50
C GLU A 1035 -2.14 -29.95 17.63
N HIS A 1036 -2.93 -28.91 17.92
CA HIS A 1036 -2.58 -27.85 18.86
C HIS A 1036 -3.57 -27.67 20.01
N ILE A 1037 -4.67 -28.43 20.07
CA ILE A 1037 -5.66 -28.38 21.16
C ILE A 1037 -5.73 -29.75 21.85
N CYS A 1038 -5.42 -29.77 23.15
CA CYS A 1038 -5.41 -30.97 23.98
C CYS A 1038 -6.84 -31.38 24.33
N ILE A 1039 -7.47 -32.23 23.52
CA ILE A 1039 -8.78 -32.81 23.83
C ILE A 1039 -8.59 -34.30 24.12
N PRO A 1040 -8.93 -34.77 25.34
CA PRO A 1040 -8.82 -36.17 25.71
C PRO A 1040 -9.91 -37.01 25.04
N GLN A 1041 -9.63 -38.29 24.82
CA GLN A 1041 -10.64 -39.24 24.35
C GLN A 1041 -11.81 -39.33 25.35
N TYR A 1042 -13.03 -39.50 24.83
CA TYR A 1042 -14.23 -39.63 25.66
C TYR A 1042 -14.11 -40.84 26.60
N ASP A 1043 -14.52 -40.66 27.85
CA ASP A 1043 -14.48 -41.68 28.90
C ASP A 1043 -15.86 -41.75 29.55
N THR A 1044 -16.52 -42.89 29.35
CA THR A 1044 -17.88 -43.16 29.87
C THR A 1044 -17.94 -43.14 31.41
N SER A 1045 -16.83 -43.41 32.09
CA SER A 1045 -16.76 -43.40 33.56
C SER A 1045 -16.63 -41.98 34.13
N ASN A 1046 -16.08 -41.05 33.35
CA ASN A 1046 -15.83 -39.68 33.77
C ASN A 1046 -17.16 -38.88 33.85
N PRO A 1047 -17.55 -38.37 35.04
CA PRO A 1047 -18.80 -37.64 35.21
C PRO A 1047 -18.82 -36.31 34.43
N LEU A 1048 -17.66 -35.64 34.30
CA LEU A 1048 -17.53 -34.39 33.56
C LEU A 1048 -17.76 -34.60 32.07
N HIS A 1049 -17.19 -35.67 31.51
CA HIS A 1049 -17.39 -36.03 30.10
C HIS A 1049 -18.87 -36.30 29.79
N ARG A 1050 -19.56 -37.03 30.68
CA ARG A 1050 -21.00 -37.27 30.57
C ARG A 1050 -21.82 -35.99 30.69
N GLN A 1051 -21.44 -35.08 31.59
CA GLN A 1051 -22.10 -33.77 31.72
C GLN A 1051 -21.97 -32.93 30.45
N LEU A 1052 -20.76 -32.79 29.90
CA LEU A 1052 -20.52 -32.05 28.65
C LEU A 1052 -21.30 -32.64 27.47
N SER A 1053 -21.35 -33.97 27.37
CA SER A 1053 -22.16 -34.66 26.37
C SER A 1053 -23.65 -34.32 26.51
N LYS A 1054 -24.20 -34.34 27.73
CA LYS A 1054 -25.59 -33.97 27.99
C LYS A 1054 -25.88 -32.51 27.62
N LEU A 1055 -25.06 -31.58 28.06
CA LEU A 1055 -25.21 -30.15 27.77
C LEU A 1055 -25.16 -29.87 26.26
N SER A 1056 -24.28 -30.57 25.52
CA SER A 1056 -24.24 -30.50 24.06
C SER A 1056 -25.58 -30.88 23.42
N LYS A 1057 -26.24 -31.94 23.90
CA LYS A 1057 -27.56 -32.34 23.38
C LYS A 1057 -28.61 -31.26 23.63
N GLU A 1058 -28.65 -30.73 24.86
CA GLU A 1058 -29.55 -29.64 25.23
C GLU A 1058 -29.30 -28.37 24.39
N ALA A 1059 -28.04 -28.05 24.08
CA ALA A 1059 -27.67 -26.95 23.20
C ALA A 1059 -28.17 -27.15 21.76
N HIS A 1060 -28.05 -28.36 21.20
CA HIS A 1060 -28.59 -28.66 19.86
C HIS A 1060 -30.12 -28.54 19.83
N GLU A 1061 -30.82 -28.96 20.90
CA GLU A 1061 -32.27 -28.81 21.03
C GLU A 1061 -32.69 -27.33 21.09
N ALA A 1062 -32.01 -26.52 21.92
CA ALA A 1062 -32.26 -25.08 22.02
C ALA A 1062 -31.98 -24.35 20.69
N ALA A 1063 -30.85 -24.67 20.03
CA ALA A 1063 -30.50 -24.10 18.73
C ALA A 1063 -31.49 -24.49 17.62
N LYS A 1064 -32.05 -25.70 17.67
CA LYS A 1064 -33.10 -26.16 16.75
C LYS A 1064 -34.43 -25.45 17.02
N ALA A 1065 -34.76 -25.19 18.28
CA ALA A 1065 -35.95 -24.43 18.68
C ALA A 1065 -35.84 -22.93 18.40
N GLY A 1066 -34.62 -22.40 18.21
CA GLY A 1066 -34.38 -20.97 18.08
C GLY A 1066 -34.41 -20.21 19.42
N ASP A 1067 -34.23 -20.92 20.53
CA ASP A 1067 -34.21 -20.34 21.88
C ASP A 1067 -32.80 -19.84 22.23
N GLU A 1068 -32.50 -18.61 21.83
CA GLU A 1068 -31.17 -18.01 21.99
C GLU A 1068 -30.79 -17.72 23.45
N ASN A 1069 -31.76 -17.54 24.34
CA ASN A 1069 -31.50 -17.27 25.76
C ASN A 1069 -31.10 -18.57 26.47
N LYS A 1070 -31.90 -19.63 26.31
CA LYS A 1070 -31.57 -20.94 26.86
C LYS A 1070 -30.26 -21.48 26.30
N LEU A 1071 -29.99 -21.25 25.01
CA LEU A 1071 -28.73 -21.64 24.40
C LEU A 1071 -27.54 -20.94 25.07
N ARG A 1072 -27.64 -19.64 25.38
CA ARG A 1072 -26.58 -18.90 26.08
C ARG A 1072 -26.33 -19.40 27.50
N GLU A 1073 -27.39 -19.76 28.24
CA GLU A 1073 -27.27 -20.36 29.57
C GLU A 1073 -26.51 -21.70 29.50
N ILE A 1074 -26.91 -22.58 28.57
CA ILE A 1074 -26.25 -23.88 28.36
C ILE A 1074 -24.79 -23.68 27.92
N GLU A 1075 -24.50 -22.72 27.04
CA GLU A 1075 -23.13 -22.40 26.64
C GLU A 1075 -22.27 -21.95 27.83
N SER A 1076 -22.82 -21.15 28.75
CA SER A 1076 -22.13 -20.76 29.98
C SER A 1076 -21.83 -21.94 30.91
N GLU A 1077 -22.73 -22.92 30.98
CA GLU A 1077 -22.48 -24.17 31.70
C GLU A 1077 -21.42 -25.04 31.01
N ILE A 1078 -21.45 -25.13 29.68
CA ILE A 1078 -20.44 -25.83 28.87
C ILE A 1078 -19.07 -25.20 29.09
N ASP A 1079 -18.96 -23.88 29.10
CA ASP A 1079 -17.71 -23.15 29.33
C ASP A 1079 -17.11 -23.52 30.69
N ARG A 1080 -17.92 -23.49 31.75
CA ARG A 1080 -17.48 -23.84 33.12
C ARG A 1080 -17.10 -25.31 33.25
N ALA A 1081 -17.85 -26.22 32.63
CA ALA A 1081 -17.54 -27.65 32.64
C ALA A 1081 -16.27 -27.95 31.82
N ALA A 1082 -16.12 -27.36 30.64
CA ALA A 1082 -14.97 -27.58 29.77
C ALA A 1082 -13.68 -27.01 30.41
N ALA A 1083 -13.75 -25.86 31.08
CA ALA A 1083 -12.62 -25.27 31.81
C ALA A 1083 -11.96 -26.25 32.82
N GLN A 1084 -12.75 -27.12 33.44
CA GLN A 1084 -12.26 -28.12 34.39
C GLN A 1084 -11.36 -29.18 33.73
N LEU A 1085 -11.52 -29.45 32.43
CA LEU A 1085 -10.66 -30.41 31.70
C LEU A 1085 -9.18 -29.99 31.71
N TRP A 1086 -8.91 -28.69 31.77
CA TRP A 1086 -7.56 -28.12 31.69
C TRP A 1086 -7.13 -27.43 32.99
N GLY A 1087 -7.93 -27.50 34.06
CA GLY A 1087 -7.65 -26.78 35.31
C GLY A 1087 -7.62 -25.26 35.12
N ILE A 1088 -8.53 -24.74 34.30
CA ILE A 1088 -8.75 -23.30 34.13
C ILE A 1088 -9.63 -22.80 35.28
N THR A 1089 -9.20 -21.74 35.97
CA THR A 1089 -9.96 -21.14 37.08
C THR A 1089 -11.10 -20.26 36.59
N ASP A 1090 -12.07 -19.93 37.45
CA ASP A 1090 -13.18 -19.03 37.09
C ASP A 1090 -12.70 -17.61 36.71
N GLU A 1091 -11.57 -17.16 37.26
CA GLU A 1091 -10.94 -15.89 36.88
C GLU A 1091 -10.31 -15.98 35.48
N GLU A 1092 -9.57 -17.05 35.20
CA GLU A 1092 -8.99 -17.29 33.88
C GLU A 1092 -10.07 -17.48 32.80
N LEU A 1093 -11.17 -18.17 33.12
CA LEU A 1093 -12.30 -18.35 32.22
C LEU A 1093 -12.98 -17.01 31.89
N ARG A 1094 -13.15 -16.13 32.88
CA ARG A 1094 -13.68 -14.77 32.64
C ARG A 1094 -12.78 -13.96 31.72
N GLU A 1095 -11.46 -14.04 31.88
CA GLU A 1095 -10.50 -13.38 31.00
C GLU A 1095 -10.52 -13.94 29.56
N ILE A 1096 -10.70 -15.27 29.42
CA ILE A 1096 -10.92 -15.93 28.13
C ILE A 1096 -12.20 -15.39 27.46
N GLN A 1097 -13.32 -15.40 28.18
CA GLN A 1097 -14.62 -14.95 27.67
C GLN A 1097 -14.57 -13.47 27.27
N GLN A 1098 -13.97 -12.62 28.10
CA GLN A 1098 -13.82 -11.21 27.77
C GLN A 1098 -12.93 -10.96 26.54
N SER A 1099 -11.82 -11.71 26.41
CA SER A 1099 -10.96 -11.62 25.22
C SER A 1099 -11.67 -12.07 23.95
N LEU A 1100 -12.48 -13.12 24.05
CA LEU A 1100 -13.28 -13.64 22.93
C LEU A 1100 -14.34 -12.61 22.48
N LEU A 1101 -15.06 -12.01 23.43
CA LEU A 1101 -16.05 -10.95 23.15
C LEU A 1101 -15.41 -9.76 22.40
N GLU A 1102 -14.21 -9.32 22.82
CA GLU A 1102 -13.49 -8.24 22.15
C GLU A 1102 -13.04 -8.60 20.72
N LEU A 1103 -12.67 -9.86 20.49
CA LEU A 1103 -12.26 -10.34 19.16
C LEU A 1103 -13.46 -10.48 18.21
N GLU A 1104 -14.58 -11.00 18.70
CA GLU A 1104 -15.81 -11.23 17.94
C GLU A 1104 -16.59 -9.93 17.64
N GLY A 1105 -16.36 -8.88 18.44
CA GLY A 1105 -17.01 -7.57 18.33
C GLY A 1105 -18.38 -7.56 18.98
N GLU A 1106 -18.91 -6.35 19.25
CA GLU A 1106 -20.24 -6.11 19.84
C GLU A 1106 -21.38 -6.63 18.93
N LYS A 1107 -21.59 -7.94 18.94
CA LYS A 1107 -22.87 -8.55 18.56
C LYS A 1107 -23.71 -8.94 19.79
N SER A 1108 -23.20 -8.72 21.01
CA SER A 1108 -23.83 -9.20 22.26
C SER A 1108 -24.22 -8.12 23.26
N GLU A 1109 -23.94 -6.83 23.04
CA GLU A 1109 -24.18 -5.77 24.04
C GLU A 1109 -25.63 -5.24 24.08
N GLU A 1110 -26.60 -5.80 23.34
CA GLU A 1110 -28.01 -5.40 23.48
C GLU A 1110 -28.72 -5.99 24.73
N LEU A 1111 -28.03 -6.69 25.64
CA LEU A 1111 -28.69 -7.37 26.76
C LEU A 1111 -28.03 -7.25 28.14
N THR A 1112 -27.16 -6.25 28.37
CA THR A 1112 -26.59 -5.97 29.72
C THR A 1112 -27.05 -4.64 30.33
N GLU A 1113 -28.26 -4.16 30.00
CA GLU A 1113 -28.94 -3.04 30.69
C GLU A 1113 -30.24 -3.47 31.39
N VAL A 1114 -30.34 -4.74 31.81
CA VAL A 1114 -31.38 -5.17 32.76
C VAL A 1114 -30.71 -5.97 33.87
N GLU A 1115 -30.04 -5.26 34.78
CA GLU A 1115 -29.90 -5.56 36.21
C GLU A 1115 -28.99 -4.52 36.87
N GLU A 1116 -29.56 -3.32 37.09
CA GLU A 1116 -29.45 -2.54 38.34
C GLU A 1116 -30.81 -1.90 38.63
#